data_AF-A0A940AH30-F1
#
_entry.id   AF-A0A940AH30-F1
#
_cell.length_a   1.000
_cell.length_b   1.000
_cell.length_c   1.000
_cell.angle_alpha   90.00
_cell.angle_beta   90.00
_cell.angle_gamma   90.00
#
_symmetry.space_group_name_H-M   'P 1'
#
loop_
_entity.id
_entity.type
_entity.pdbx_description
1 polymer ?
#
loop_
_entity_poly.entity_id
_entity_poly.type
_entity_poly.pdbx_seq_one_letter_code
_entity_poly.pdbx_strand_id
1 'polypeptide(L)'
;MKNGLLIVFFLSSSMLASAASENLLPGFERWYKSKTCRLAEGLMEDSRPVVTIQVPAKGIGVCQSPSIPVKPNTRYRITYQVKTENFTDSKAYIFLQIGTRQQIFPTSYKSGNQPWTRVEVFYITRANERSLMALLTVYGKGGQASFTLPDFCEADRTHTELQLPFRRTGGLRKNKNVLIPNDKIITARGGQLYFSAGEGEIHYLNGGGFHRDAQGISYINHVDNARYSFYLPQGGRYRRWFRTWRPIGARYCHAESLDGRTDGILHDDFIKAVKQWEWVPGPVYTLKAGYHELLLHSFSGGIRLASILFAPEDFSPEKLTEKELLKASYGPFLELESAPVRFPAQKWLAAAVRCDPADLNCRIELSEDGGKTFRIINHRQGYMTLPELKNCPVFRIRIAGDKTEFKSIRFEDRIRCRCVMTPGSGLAYRCGDGEYTFNREDGSLLSIRNRNTGDYIVRPGSGGDIFALTLRAPDSKREIRLTPADFVLKKVQSGKESVSFHYWNETENITVAVICDFTGKQAQWRIRVENGNNRLYVLRTLFPYFAELSIGKTPADDTVIFPQSYVKRIYPAQGGRSLSREAMFPASMSMGWTDLYDPAGGGFFLMIDDPDFLLTRMACGPSANNNGAEMIFEKRHSVPPGGTAEFCYRTAVHPGDWHQAADLYRAWAEKHIGKPDLPQWLRESNGLYANSVQWRGKSAFSLLPGLYLDAAAGGLDGIVSWGQQSYPKGPCGDGFYYPSPCFGSAEELRAANLAIRKAGGHSGFYQWMNWNEKYESSSSVAFGKIRKKELPADLLYQPPGFTQRNLVIQENGKPHFFTLKSMLGHKNYLICPQSAEHRNYLEYYSQLYARDFLSSGFYMDEGLSQARPCFNLRHGHFGNGSCGREMAENLRRITLSGRKYDPDFFVTPEVVNCLSGQY
;
A
#
# COMPACT_ATOMS: atom_id res chain seq x y z
N MET A 1 -0.17 -11.44 61.60
CA MET A 1 -0.07 -12.62 60.69
C MET A 1 0.55 -12.15 59.38
N LYS A 2 1.25 -13.03 58.64
CA LYS A 2 2.15 -12.64 57.54
C LYS A 2 1.40 -12.30 56.24
N ASN A 3 1.72 -11.13 55.68
CA ASN A 3 1.75 -10.75 54.26
C ASN A 3 0.63 -11.29 53.34
N GLY A 4 -0.50 -10.58 53.30
CA GLY A 4 -1.46 -10.68 52.19
C GLY A 4 -1.08 -9.72 51.05
N LEU A 5 -0.31 -10.19 50.07
CA LEU A 5 0.00 -9.44 48.85
C LEU A 5 -0.89 -9.93 47.70
N LEU A 6 -1.89 -9.14 47.32
CA LEU A 6 -2.78 -9.45 46.19
C LEU A 6 -2.11 -9.00 44.87
N ILE A 7 -1.35 -9.89 44.23
CA ILE A 7 -0.81 -9.64 42.88
C ILE A 7 -1.87 -10.03 41.84
N VAL A 8 -2.38 -9.05 41.08
CA VAL A 8 -3.23 -9.29 39.91
C VAL A 8 -2.34 -9.37 38.66
N PHE A 9 -2.22 -10.56 38.08
CA PHE A 9 -1.52 -10.75 36.80
C PHE A 9 -2.47 -10.58 35.61
N PHE A 10 -2.18 -9.62 34.74
CA PHE A 10 -2.69 -9.65 33.36
C PHE A 10 -1.72 -10.44 32.49
N LEU A 11 -2.10 -11.67 32.12
CA LEU A 11 -1.30 -12.52 31.24
C LEU A 11 -1.75 -12.37 29.78
N SER A 12 -0.82 -11.95 28.92
CA SER A 12 -0.96 -12.13 27.47
C SER A 12 -0.64 -13.58 27.07
N SER A 13 -1.30 -14.07 26.03
CA SER A 13 -1.25 -15.48 25.58
C SER A 13 0.13 -16.00 25.13
N SER A 14 1.13 -15.13 25.01
CA SER A 14 2.50 -15.47 24.57
C SER A 14 3.44 -15.99 25.67
N MET A 15 3.16 -15.74 26.97
CA MET A 15 4.10 -16.11 28.05
C MET A 15 3.93 -17.52 28.62
N LEU A 16 2.82 -18.20 28.36
CA LEU A 16 2.56 -19.56 28.87
C LEU A 16 3.44 -20.67 28.25
N ALA A 17 4.15 -20.39 27.16
CA ALA A 17 4.98 -21.38 26.47
C ALA A 17 6.43 -21.49 27.01
N SER A 18 6.89 -20.52 27.82
CA SER A 18 8.30 -20.45 28.25
C SER A 18 8.60 -21.02 29.64
N ALA A 19 7.57 -21.37 30.43
CA ALA A 19 7.71 -21.78 31.83
C ALA A 19 7.67 -23.31 32.05
N ALA A 20 7.73 -24.11 30.98
CA ALA A 20 7.44 -25.54 31.01
C ALA A 20 8.69 -26.47 31.03
N SER A 21 9.89 -25.95 31.32
CA SER A 21 11.15 -26.72 31.24
C SER A 21 11.86 -26.99 32.57
N GLU A 22 11.36 -26.54 33.72
CA GLU A 22 12.01 -26.78 35.02
C GLU A 22 11.04 -27.29 36.11
N ASN A 23 11.04 -28.62 36.28
CA ASN A 23 10.83 -29.36 37.54
C ASN A 23 9.72 -28.96 38.55
N LEU A 24 8.52 -28.56 38.09
CA LEU A 24 7.33 -28.53 38.95
C LEU A 24 6.08 -29.11 38.25
N LEU A 25 5.63 -30.28 38.74
CA LEU A 25 4.25 -30.85 38.79
C LEU A 25 4.11 -32.32 38.30
N PRO A 26 4.10 -33.32 39.20
CA PRO A 26 3.67 -34.69 38.90
C PRO A 26 2.17 -34.85 38.57
N GLY A 27 1.37 -33.78 38.61
CA GLY A 27 -0.08 -33.83 38.42
C GLY A 27 -0.55 -33.87 36.96
N PHE A 28 0.29 -33.43 36.00
CA PHE A 28 -0.16 -33.19 34.62
C PHE A 28 -0.19 -34.46 33.75
N GLU A 29 0.66 -35.46 34.02
CA GLU A 29 0.73 -36.70 33.22
C GLU A 29 -0.54 -37.56 33.29
N ARG A 30 -1.32 -37.49 34.39
CA ARG A 30 -2.53 -38.32 34.54
C ARG A 30 -3.67 -37.93 33.59
N TRP A 31 -3.67 -36.73 33.03
CA TRP A 31 -4.74 -36.30 32.11
C TRP A 31 -4.50 -36.74 30.66
N TYR A 32 -3.24 -37.01 30.27
CA TYR A 32 -2.87 -37.27 28.87
C TYR A 32 -3.00 -38.74 28.42
N LYS A 33 -3.22 -39.68 29.36
CA LYS A 33 -3.28 -41.14 29.08
C LYS A 33 -4.67 -41.78 29.12
N SER A 34 -5.75 -41.02 28.85
CA SER A 34 -7.05 -41.64 28.57
C SER A 34 -7.89 -40.93 27.49
N LYS A 35 -7.86 -41.49 26.26
CA LYS A 35 -9.00 -41.76 25.34
C LYS A 35 -8.54 -41.88 23.89
N THR A 36 -8.30 -43.13 23.48
CA THR A 36 -8.49 -43.68 22.11
C THR A 36 -8.23 -42.76 20.90
N CYS A 37 -6.97 -42.67 20.47
CA CYS A 37 -6.69 -42.63 19.03
C CYS A 37 -6.73 -44.08 18.51
N ARG A 38 -7.65 -44.39 17.59
CA ARG A 38 -7.60 -45.65 16.83
C ARG A 38 -6.99 -45.37 15.46
N LEU A 39 -5.83 -45.97 15.18
CA LEU A 39 -5.40 -46.16 13.80
C LEU A 39 -6.40 -47.12 13.14
N ALA A 40 -7.15 -46.61 12.16
CA ALA A 40 -7.93 -47.43 11.25
C ALA A 40 -7.15 -47.50 9.95
N GLU A 41 -6.55 -48.65 9.67
CA GLU A 41 -5.83 -48.88 8.42
C GLU A 41 -6.84 -49.04 7.27
N GLY A 42 -6.76 -48.15 6.30
CA GLY A 42 -7.55 -48.18 5.07
C GLY A 42 -6.73 -47.61 3.93
N LEU A 43 -6.63 -48.36 2.83
CA LEU A 43 -5.89 -47.96 1.63
C LEU A 43 -6.76 -47.08 0.73
N MET A 44 -6.16 -46.06 0.14
CA MET A 44 -6.71 -45.27 -0.97
C MET A 44 -6.15 -45.78 -2.31
N GLU A 45 -6.72 -45.34 -3.44
CA GLU A 45 -6.24 -45.65 -4.81
C GLU A 45 -4.73 -45.42 -5.01
N ASP A 46 -4.16 -44.47 -4.26
CA ASP A 46 -2.74 -44.07 -4.29
C ASP A 46 -1.82 -44.87 -3.33
N SER A 47 -2.31 -45.91 -2.64
CA SER A 47 -1.54 -46.77 -1.71
C SER A 47 -0.87 -46.07 -0.50
N ARG A 48 -1.25 -44.83 -0.15
CA ARG A 48 -0.64 -44.08 0.97
C ARG A 48 -1.32 -44.38 2.31
N PRO A 49 -0.58 -44.42 3.44
CA PRO A 49 -1.18 -44.51 4.78
C PRO A 49 -2.04 -43.28 5.09
N VAL A 50 -3.29 -43.53 5.49
CA VAL A 50 -4.23 -42.53 5.99
C VAL A 50 -4.26 -42.58 7.51
N VAL A 51 -4.13 -41.43 8.15
CA VAL A 51 -4.27 -41.28 9.59
C VAL A 51 -5.55 -40.51 9.91
N THR A 52 -6.35 -41.05 10.82
CA THR A 52 -7.68 -40.52 11.15
C THR A 52 -7.77 -40.16 12.63
N ILE A 53 -8.28 -38.96 12.92
CA ILE A 53 -8.56 -38.46 14.27
C ILE A 53 -10.07 -38.32 14.44
N GLN A 54 -10.62 -38.98 15.45
CA GLN A 54 -11.97 -38.71 15.95
C GLN A 54 -11.89 -37.66 17.06
N VAL A 55 -12.62 -36.56 16.92
CA VAL A 55 -12.58 -35.46 17.90
C VAL A 55 -13.81 -35.57 18.82
N PRO A 56 -13.64 -35.61 20.16
CA PRO A 56 -14.77 -35.65 21.08
C PRO A 56 -15.60 -34.36 21.03
N ALA A 57 -16.81 -34.40 21.58
CA ALA A 57 -17.80 -33.31 21.48
C ALA A 57 -17.34 -31.92 21.98
N LYS A 58 -16.26 -31.86 22.78
CA LYS A 58 -15.41 -30.68 23.01
C LYS A 58 -13.99 -31.18 23.24
N GLY A 59 -13.01 -30.77 22.42
CA GLY A 59 -11.62 -31.14 22.68
C GLY A 59 -10.61 -30.68 21.63
N ILE A 60 -9.35 -30.99 21.90
CA ILE A 60 -8.22 -30.88 20.97
C ILE A 60 -7.79 -32.30 20.62
N GLY A 61 -7.77 -32.64 19.33
CA GLY A 61 -7.16 -33.86 18.82
C GLY A 61 -5.83 -33.54 18.15
N VAL A 62 -4.74 -34.16 18.59
CA VAL A 62 -3.42 -34.03 17.97
C VAL A 62 -2.99 -35.39 17.44
N CYS A 63 -2.53 -35.45 16.20
CA CYS A 63 -1.79 -36.59 15.67
C CYS A 63 -0.49 -36.12 15.02
N GLN A 64 0.54 -36.94 15.12
CA GLN A 64 1.90 -36.65 14.67
C GLN A 64 2.29 -37.68 13.60
N SER A 65 2.92 -37.22 12.51
CA SER A 65 3.63 -38.11 11.60
C SER A 65 4.87 -38.69 12.29
N PRO A 66 5.48 -39.76 11.77
CA PRO A 66 6.89 -40.03 12.03
C PRO A 66 7.76 -38.80 11.74
N SER A 67 8.87 -38.68 12.45
CA SER A 67 9.88 -37.65 12.20
C SER A 67 10.70 -38.03 10.96
N ILE A 68 10.76 -37.13 9.98
CA ILE A 68 11.38 -37.37 8.67
C ILE A 68 12.72 -36.62 8.61
N PRO A 69 13.86 -37.28 8.32
CA PRO A 69 15.16 -36.64 8.27
C PRO A 69 15.24 -35.65 7.10
N VAL A 70 15.85 -34.49 7.34
CA VAL A 70 16.03 -33.44 6.34
C VAL A 70 17.45 -32.86 6.36
N LYS A 71 17.91 -32.42 5.20
CA LYS A 71 19.14 -31.65 5.05
C LYS A 71 18.94 -30.22 5.59
N PRO A 72 19.98 -29.56 6.14
CA PRO A 72 19.89 -28.18 6.60
C PRO A 72 20.07 -27.21 5.41
N ASN A 73 19.43 -26.04 5.44
CA ASN A 73 19.50 -25.04 4.37
C ASN A 73 19.05 -25.62 3.00
N THR A 74 17.99 -26.43 3.03
CA THR A 74 17.40 -27.10 1.87
C THR A 74 15.91 -26.77 1.80
N ARG A 75 15.43 -26.44 0.59
CA ARG A 75 14.01 -26.23 0.32
C ARG A 75 13.32 -27.58 0.10
N TYR A 76 12.23 -27.82 0.80
CA TYR A 76 11.36 -28.97 0.63
C TYR A 76 10.01 -28.50 0.08
N ARG A 77 9.48 -29.26 -0.89
CA ARG A 77 8.07 -29.24 -1.24
C ARG A 77 7.38 -30.33 -0.43
N ILE A 78 6.36 -29.95 0.34
CA ILE A 78 5.63 -30.82 1.25
C ILE A 78 4.19 -30.91 0.74
N THR A 79 3.76 -32.11 0.40
CA THR A 79 2.41 -32.37 -0.14
C THR A 79 1.66 -33.32 0.77
N TYR A 80 0.43 -32.99 1.11
CA TYR A 80 -0.48 -33.91 1.80
C TYR A 80 -1.92 -33.72 1.30
N GLN A 81 -2.79 -34.68 1.60
CA GLN A 81 -4.24 -34.52 1.45
C GLN A 81 -4.89 -34.47 2.82
N VAL A 82 -5.95 -33.67 2.96
CA VAL A 82 -6.78 -33.60 4.17
C VAL A 82 -8.27 -33.66 3.81
N LYS A 83 -9.05 -34.35 4.63
CA LYS A 83 -10.51 -34.51 4.54
C LYS A 83 -11.11 -34.21 5.92
N THR A 84 -12.22 -33.47 5.96
CA THR A 84 -12.96 -33.20 7.21
C THR A 84 -14.42 -33.60 7.05
N GLU A 85 -14.93 -34.37 8.00
CA GLU A 85 -16.31 -34.88 8.00
C GLU A 85 -16.99 -34.56 9.33
N ASN A 86 -18.21 -34.04 9.24
CA ASN A 86 -19.04 -33.57 10.37
C ASN A 86 -18.37 -32.48 11.23
N PHE A 87 -17.63 -31.57 10.60
CA PHE A 87 -17.04 -30.38 11.23
C PHE A 87 -18.00 -29.19 11.10
N THR A 88 -18.73 -28.83 12.16
CA THR A 88 -19.61 -27.64 12.16
C THR A 88 -18.88 -26.37 12.61
N ASP A 89 -18.16 -26.42 13.75
CA ASP A 89 -17.39 -25.28 14.31
C ASP A 89 -15.88 -25.60 14.45
N SER A 90 -15.43 -26.73 13.90
CA SER A 90 -14.09 -27.28 14.11
C SER A 90 -13.07 -26.78 13.07
N LYS A 91 -11.82 -26.60 13.49
CA LYS A 91 -10.68 -26.15 12.66
C LYS A 91 -9.58 -27.20 12.64
N ALA A 92 -9.10 -27.55 11.44
CA ALA A 92 -7.92 -28.38 11.25
C ALA A 92 -6.72 -27.51 10.83
N TYR A 93 -5.57 -27.79 11.44
CA TYR A 93 -4.28 -27.13 11.20
C TYR A 93 -3.19 -28.16 11.03
N ILE A 94 -2.29 -27.95 10.06
CA ILE A 94 -1.03 -28.72 10.00
C ILE A 94 0.14 -27.82 10.34
N PHE A 95 0.86 -28.24 11.38
CA PHE A 95 2.10 -27.65 11.85
C PHE A 95 3.25 -28.50 11.34
N LEU A 96 4.40 -27.88 11.08
CA LEU A 96 5.68 -28.58 11.16
C LEU A 96 6.28 -28.31 12.53
N GLN A 97 6.50 -29.36 13.32
CA GLN A 97 7.38 -29.30 14.48
C GLN A 97 8.80 -29.59 14.05
N ILE A 98 9.70 -28.75 14.54
CA ILE A 98 11.10 -28.69 14.13
C ILE A 98 11.93 -28.44 15.39
N GLY A 99 12.41 -29.53 16.00
CA GLY A 99 12.93 -29.51 17.36
C GLY A 99 11.89 -28.97 18.35
N THR A 100 12.18 -27.82 18.95
CA THR A 100 11.33 -27.13 19.94
C THR A 100 10.37 -26.10 19.33
N ARG A 101 10.37 -25.88 18.02
CA ARG A 101 9.51 -24.88 17.35
C ARG A 101 8.38 -25.53 16.57
N GLN A 102 7.29 -24.78 16.39
CA GLN A 102 6.16 -25.15 15.53
C GLN A 102 5.88 -24.02 14.53
N GLN A 103 5.64 -24.35 13.27
CA GLN A 103 5.24 -23.38 12.23
C GLN A 103 3.89 -23.75 11.62
N ILE A 104 2.97 -22.77 11.58
CA ILE A 104 1.64 -22.87 10.96
C ILE A 104 1.73 -22.38 9.50
N PHE A 105 1.11 -23.12 8.58
CA PHE A 105 0.97 -22.69 7.19
C PHE A 105 -0.45 -22.13 6.95
N PRO A 106 -0.61 -20.87 6.47
CA PRO A 106 -1.94 -20.28 6.26
C PRO A 106 -2.84 -21.09 5.32
N THR A 107 -2.25 -21.73 4.32
CA THR A 107 -2.95 -22.59 3.34
C THR A 107 -3.43 -23.93 3.92
N SER A 108 -2.99 -24.32 5.12
CA SER A 108 -3.43 -25.54 5.82
C SER A 108 -4.81 -25.41 6.46
N TYR A 109 -5.34 -24.19 6.59
CA TYR A 109 -6.62 -23.92 7.24
C TYR A 109 -7.79 -24.60 6.52
N LYS A 110 -8.52 -25.46 7.25
CA LYS A 110 -9.80 -26.04 6.81
C LYS A 110 -10.84 -25.95 7.92
N SER A 111 -12.05 -25.56 7.51
CA SER A 111 -13.27 -25.49 8.33
C SER A 111 -14.45 -26.03 7.51
N GLY A 112 -15.47 -26.55 8.20
CA GLY A 112 -16.60 -27.21 7.55
C GLY A 112 -16.26 -28.63 7.08
N ASN A 113 -17.23 -29.28 6.43
CA ASN A 113 -17.01 -30.54 5.72
C ASN A 113 -16.24 -30.26 4.42
N GLN A 114 -15.12 -30.94 4.21
CA GLN A 114 -14.28 -30.79 3.02
C GLN A 114 -13.94 -32.17 2.45
N PRO A 115 -14.09 -32.38 1.12
CA PRO A 115 -13.56 -33.57 0.46
C PRO A 115 -12.03 -33.58 0.53
N TRP A 116 -11.41 -34.70 0.16
CA TRP A 116 -9.96 -34.83 0.06
C TRP A 116 -9.34 -33.68 -0.73
N THR A 117 -8.70 -32.76 -0.02
CA THR A 117 -8.08 -31.56 -0.58
C THR A 117 -6.58 -31.71 -0.49
N ARG A 118 -5.90 -31.72 -1.65
CA ARG A 118 -4.45 -31.63 -1.70
C ARG A 118 -4.01 -30.24 -1.24
N VAL A 119 -3.07 -30.20 -0.30
CA VAL A 119 -2.39 -28.99 0.14
C VAL A 119 -0.90 -29.15 -0.16
N GLU A 120 -0.30 -28.10 -0.70
CA GLU A 120 1.11 -28.04 -1.02
C GLU A 120 1.71 -26.82 -0.31
N VAL A 121 2.82 -27.04 0.41
CA VAL A 121 3.56 -25.98 1.11
C VAL A 121 5.05 -26.13 0.83
N PHE A 122 5.76 -25.00 0.82
CA PHE A 122 7.21 -24.97 0.71
C PHE A 122 7.81 -24.57 2.04
N TYR A 123 8.85 -25.29 2.47
CA TYR A 123 9.60 -24.98 3.69
C TYR A 123 11.10 -24.98 3.39
N ILE A 124 11.86 -24.06 3.96
CA ILE A 124 13.33 -24.04 3.87
C ILE A 124 13.87 -24.34 5.27
N THR A 125 14.60 -25.44 5.39
CA THR A 125 15.21 -25.85 6.65
C THR A 125 16.34 -24.92 7.05
N ARG A 126 16.52 -24.69 8.35
CA ARG A 126 17.63 -23.89 8.90
C ARG A 126 18.88 -24.75 9.15
N ALA A 127 20.01 -24.10 9.39
CA ALA A 127 21.32 -24.74 9.61
C ALA A 127 21.37 -25.76 10.77
N ASN A 128 20.50 -25.64 11.78
CA ASN A 128 20.38 -26.55 12.93
C ASN A 128 19.24 -27.59 12.81
N GLU A 129 18.44 -27.54 11.75
CA GLU A 129 17.29 -28.43 11.56
C GLU A 129 17.74 -29.73 10.90
N ARG A 130 17.28 -30.88 11.43
CA ARG A 130 17.71 -32.23 11.00
C ARG A 130 16.55 -33.19 10.75
N SER A 131 15.36 -32.87 11.26
CA SER A 131 14.12 -33.56 10.92
C SER A 131 12.94 -32.62 10.92
N LEU A 132 11.88 -33.00 10.19
CA LEU A 132 10.57 -32.37 10.20
C LEU A 132 9.54 -33.38 10.68
N MET A 133 8.58 -32.94 11.48
CA MET A 133 7.44 -33.75 11.90
C MET A 133 6.16 -32.97 11.62
N ALA A 134 5.22 -33.55 10.86
CA ALA A 134 3.93 -32.92 10.64
C ALA A 134 2.99 -33.26 11.80
N LEU A 135 2.34 -32.25 12.39
CA LEU A 135 1.26 -32.44 13.34
C LEU A 135 -0.05 -31.95 12.75
N LEU A 136 -1.03 -32.84 12.61
CA LEU A 136 -2.41 -32.43 12.45
C LEU A 136 -2.96 -32.13 13.85
N THR A 137 -3.36 -30.88 14.10
CA THR A 137 -4.17 -30.53 15.26
C THR A 137 -5.57 -30.14 14.81
N VAL A 138 -6.57 -30.68 15.47
CA VAL A 138 -7.97 -30.27 15.33
C VAL A 138 -8.44 -29.65 16.63
N TYR A 139 -9.10 -28.51 16.54
CA TYR A 139 -9.77 -27.83 17.64
C TYR A 139 -11.26 -27.70 17.34
N GLY A 140 -12.16 -28.19 18.21
CA GLY A 140 -13.60 -27.93 18.06
C GLY A 140 -14.55 -28.91 18.75
N LYS A 141 -15.75 -29.04 18.19
CA LYS A 141 -16.85 -29.89 18.70
C LYS A 141 -17.18 -30.99 17.68
N GLY A 142 -16.74 -32.21 17.96
CA GLY A 142 -17.09 -33.36 17.13
C GLY A 142 -16.47 -33.38 15.73
N GLY A 143 -16.69 -34.49 15.04
CA GLY A 143 -16.25 -34.74 13.68
C GLY A 143 -14.99 -35.60 13.56
N GLN A 144 -14.71 -35.98 12.32
CA GLN A 144 -13.57 -36.80 11.91
C GLN A 144 -12.68 -35.99 10.96
N ALA A 145 -11.38 -35.96 11.23
CA ALA A 145 -10.38 -35.50 10.26
C ALA A 145 -9.49 -36.66 9.83
N SER A 146 -9.27 -36.79 8.53
CA SER A 146 -8.34 -37.76 7.96
C SER A 146 -7.29 -37.02 7.13
N PHE A 147 -6.03 -37.43 7.23
CA PHE A 147 -4.93 -36.89 6.43
C PHE A 147 -4.02 -38.02 5.93
N THR A 148 -3.43 -37.84 4.75
CA THR A 148 -2.34 -38.71 4.29
C THR A 148 -1.05 -38.30 4.98
N LEU A 149 -0.13 -39.24 5.21
CA LEU A 149 1.25 -38.86 5.56
C LEU A 149 1.81 -37.88 4.50
N PRO A 150 2.56 -36.83 4.91
CA PRO A 150 3.06 -35.86 3.95
C PRO A 150 4.23 -36.43 3.15
N ASP A 151 4.22 -36.15 1.86
CA ASP A 151 5.29 -36.43 0.92
C ASP A 151 6.28 -35.26 0.92
N PHE A 152 7.57 -35.54 1.15
CA PHE A 152 8.65 -34.55 1.26
C PHE A 152 9.63 -34.75 0.11
N CYS A 153 9.54 -33.87 -0.89
CA CYS A 153 10.48 -33.83 -2.01
C CYS A 153 11.48 -32.70 -1.78
N GLU A 154 12.79 -33.01 -1.82
CA GLU A 154 13.84 -31.98 -1.88
C GLU A 154 13.64 -31.20 -3.19
N ALA A 155 13.29 -29.92 -3.06
CA ALA A 155 13.10 -29.06 -4.22
C ALA A 155 14.48 -28.70 -4.77
N ASP A 156 14.76 -29.20 -5.98
CA ASP A 156 16.06 -29.02 -6.65
C ASP A 156 16.53 -27.57 -6.58
N ARG A 157 17.83 -27.38 -6.30
CA ARG A 157 18.51 -26.07 -6.21
C ARG A 157 18.68 -25.39 -7.58
N THR A 158 17.68 -25.47 -8.44
CA THR A 158 17.66 -24.77 -9.72
C THR A 158 17.28 -23.31 -9.53
N HIS A 159 18.07 -22.44 -10.15
CA HIS A 159 18.02 -20.99 -10.05
C HIS A 159 16.63 -20.42 -10.27
N THR A 160 16.27 -19.38 -9.49
CA THR A 160 15.11 -18.53 -9.79
C THR A 160 15.35 -17.84 -11.13
N GLU A 161 14.66 -18.30 -12.19
CA GLU A 161 14.85 -17.79 -13.54
C GLU A 161 14.16 -16.45 -13.75
N LEU A 162 14.83 -15.60 -14.54
CA LEU A 162 14.28 -14.33 -15.02
C LEU A 162 13.42 -14.60 -16.27
N GLN A 163 12.11 -14.49 -16.16
CA GLN A 163 11.26 -14.23 -17.32
C GLN A 163 11.19 -12.72 -17.55
N LEU A 164 11.64 -12.26 -18.71
CA LEU A 164 11.25 -10.95 -19.23
C LEU A 164 9.99 -11.12 -20.09
N PRO A 165 9.08 -10.13 -20.14
CA PRO A 165 7.86 -10.24 -20.92
C PRO A 165 8.18 -10.25 -22.42
N PHE A 166 8.06 -11.42 -23.03
CA PHE A 166 7.99 -11.57 -24.48
C PHE A 166 6.53 -11.52 -24.93
N ARG A 167 6.23 -10.78 -26.00
CA ARG A 167 4.86 -10.67 -26.54
C ARG A 167 4.58 -11.76 -27.57
N ARG A 168 3.40 -12.37 -27.54
CA ARG A 168 3.01 -13.46 -28.47
C ARG A 168 2.39 -12.93 -29.77
N THR A 169 2.98 -13.20 -30.94
CA THR A 169 2.51 -12.70 -32.25
C THR A 169 2.18 -13.81 -33.26
N GLY A 170 1.09 -14.56 -33.04
CA GLY A 170 0.66 -15.66 -33.92
C GLY A 170 -0.48 -15.29 -34.88
N GLY A 171 -0.23 -15.26 -36.20
CA GLY A 171 -1.29 -15.07 -37.21
C GLY A 171 -0.79 -15.21 -38.66
N LEU A 172 -1.62 -15.78 -39.54
CA LEU A 172 -1.31 -15.95 -40.98
C LEU A 172 -1.32 -14.62 -41.73
N ARG A 173 -0.20 -14.23 -42.37
CA ARG A 173 -0.12 -13.03 -43.20
C ARG A 173 -0.77 -13.20 -44.57
N LYS A 174 -1.69 -12.29 -44.93
CA LYS A 174 -1.64 -11.56 -46.19
C LYS A 174 -2.22 -10.13 -46.02
N ASN A 175 -1.37 -9.13 -46.29
CA ASN A 175 -1.61 -7.69 -46.51
C ASN A 175 -2.17 -6.76 -45.37
N LYS A 176 -1.25 -5.89 -44.90
CA LYS A 176 -1.39 -4.48 -44.44
C LYS A 176 -2.38 -4.11 -43.30
N ASN A 177 -1.89 -4.16 -42.04
CA ASN A 177 -1.74 -3.02 -41.08
C ASN A 177 -1.41 -3.53 -39.64
N VAL A 178 -1.16 -2.65 -38.66
CA VAL A 178 -0.18 -2.77 -37.52
C VAL A 178 -0.70 -2.01 -36.27
N LEU A 179 -0.47 -2.28 -34.95
CA LEU A 179 0.32 -3.25 -34.12
C LEU A 179 -0.42 -3.50 -32.77
N ILE A 180 -0.09 -4.53 -31.96
CA ILE A 180 -0.79 -4.90 -30.69
C ILE A 180 0.15 -5.61 -29.65
N PRO A 181 0.03 -5.39 -28.32
CA PRO A 181 0.67 -6.19 -27.23
C PRO A 181 -0.21 -7.28 -26.52
N ASN A 182 0.40 -7.98 -25.55
CA ASN A 182 -0.06 -8.89 -24.46
C ASN A 182 -1.57 -8.94 -24.08
N ASP A 183 -2.16 -10.01 -23.52
CA ASP A 183 -1.77 -11.41 -23.32
C ASP A 183 -3.05 -12.28 -23.28
N LYS A 184 -2.94 -13.56 -23.70
CA LYS A 184 -4.01 -14.59 -23.71
C LYS A 184 -5.31 -14.19 -24.45
N ILE A 185 -5.26 -14.25 -25.79
CA ILE A 185 -6.43 -14.12 -26.66
C ILE A 185 -6.37 -15.20 -27.75
N ILE A 186 -7.47 -15.94 -27.94
CA ILE A 186 -7.66 -16.85 -29.09
C ILE A 186 -8.52 -16.12 -30.12
N THR A 187 -7.89 -15.59 -31.18
CA THR A 187 -8.60 -15.03 -32.33
C THR A 187 -9.04 -16.13 -33.29
N ALA A 188 -10.34 -16.28 -33.49
CA ALA A 188 -10.88 -17.09 -34.58
C ALA A 188 -11.00 -16.27 -35.88
N ARG A 189 -11.16 -16.96 -37.03
CA ARG A 189 -11.35 -16.32 -38.34
C ARG A 189 -12.51 -15.31 -38.30
N GLY A 190 -12.30 -14.10 -38.82
CA GLY A 190 -13.37 -13.14 -39.07
C GLY A 190 -13.66 -12.14 -37.94
N GLY A 191 -12.71 -11.86 -37.06
CA GLY A 191 -12.85 -10.80 -36.04
C GLY A 191 -13.61 -11.23 -34.78
N GLN A 192 -13.57 -12.52 -34.45
CA GLN A 192 -14.21 -13.10 -33.27
C GLN A 192 -13.19 -13.29 -32.13
N LEU A 193 -13.57 -12.93 -30.90
CA LEU A 193 -12.75 -13.08 -29.69
C LEU A 193 -13.43 -14.04 -28.71
N TYR A 194 -12.80 -15.18 -28.44
CA TYR A 194 -13.32 -16.23 -27.57
C TYR A 194 -12.50 -16.35 -26.27
N PHE A 195 -13.20 -16.53 -25.16
CA PHE A 195 -12.65 -16.77 -23.82
C PHE A 195 -13.33 -17.98 -23.18
N SER A 196 -12.56 -18.86 -22.56
CA SER A 196 -13.13 -19.76 -21.54
C SER A 196 -13.41 -18.97 -20.28
N ALA A 197 -14.51 -19.29 -19.58
CA ALA A 197 -14.90 -18.55 -18.38
C ALA A 197 -13.79 -18.55 -17.30
N GLY A 198 -13.00 -19.62 -17.20
CA GLY A 198 -11.90 -19.78 -16.24
C GLY A 198 -10.62 -19.01 -16.55
N GLU A 199 -10.56 -18.23 -17.63
CA GLU A 199 -9.34 -17.52 -18.06
C GLU A 199 -9.24 -16.08 -17.51
N GLY A 200 -10.27 -15.58 -16.84
CA GLY A 200 -10.28 -14.25 -16.22
C GLY A 200 -9.55 -14.19 -14.86
N GLU A 201 -9.28 -12.98 -14.38
CA GLU A 201 -8.92 -12.73 -12.98
C GLU A 201 -10.20 -12.83 -12.14
N ILE A 202 -10.33 -13.90 -11.36
CA ILE A 202 -11.59 -14.32 -10.74
C ILE A 202 -11.53 -14.27 -9.21
N HIS A 203 -12.49 -13.56 -8.61
CA HIS A 203 -12.78 -13.58 -7.18
C HIS A 203 -14.08 -14.38 -6.93
N TYR A 204 -13.94 -15.55 -6.30
CA TYR A 204 -15.06 -16.41 -5.93
C TYR A 204 -15.70 -15.96 -4.61
N LEU A 205 -17.03 -16.07 -4.51
CA LEU A 205 -17.75 -16.03 -3.24
C LEU A 205 -17.63 -17.38 -2.50
N ASN A 206 -17.94 -17.40 -1.20
CA ASN A 206 -17.95 -18.63 -0.40
C ASN A 206 -18.87 -19.69 -1.03
N GLY A 207 -18.29 -20.81 -1.48
CA GLY A 207 -19.00 -21.88 -2.20
C GLY A 207 -18.97 -21.79 -3.73
N GLY A 208 -18.42 -20.71 -4.28
CA GLY A 208 -18.10 -20.59 -5.71
C GLY A 208 -16.80 -21.31 -6.08
N GLY A 209 -16.67 -21.72 -7.34
CA GLY A 209 -15.48 -22.39 -7.86
C GLY A 209 -15.53 -22.63 -9.37
N PHE A 210 -14.42 -23.16 -9.88
CA PHE A 210 -14.32 -23.69 -11.24
C PHE A 210 -14.65 -25.18 -11.22
N HIS A 211 -15.60 -25.60 -12.05
CA HIS A 211 -16.15 -26.95 -12.06
C HIS A 211 -16.10 -27.56 -13.46
N ARG A 212 -16.27 -28.89 -13.55
CA ARG A 212 -16.60 -29.58 -14.80
C ARG A 212 -17.94 -30.28 -14.67
N ASP A 213 -18.68 -30.39 -15.76
CA ASP A 213 -19.88 -31.23 -15.84
C ASP A 213 -19.56 -32.63 -16.36
N ALA A 214 -20.60 -33.46 -16.51
CA ALA A 214 -20.48 -34.83 -17.03
C ALA A 214 -20.05 -34.88 -18.51
N GLN A 215 -20.18 -33.77 -19.23
CA GLN A 215 -19.72 -33.59 -20.61
C GLN A 215 -18.26 -33.12 -20.67
N GLY A 216 -17.62 -32.86 -19.52
CA GLY A 216 -16.24 -32.38 -19.41
C GLY A 216 -16.08 -30.87 -19.64
N ILE A 217 -17.17 -30.14 -19.89
CA ILE A 217 -17.16 -28.69 -20.11
C ILE A 217 -16.84 -28.00 -18.79
N SER A 218 -15.83 -27.14 -18.81
CA SER A 218 -15.40 -26.41 -17.62
C SER A 218 -16.16 -25.09 -17.49
N TYR A 219 -16.65 -24.78 -16.29
CA TYR A 219 -17.52 -23.64 -16.04
C TYR A 219 -17.33 -23.01 -14.67
N ILE A 220 -17.80 -21.79 -14.54
CA ILE A 220 -17.92 -21.05 -13.29
C ILE A 220 -19.41 -21.04 -12.88
N ASN A 221 -19.69 -21.35 -11.62
CA ASN A 221 -21.07 -21.36 -11.09
C ASN A 221 -21.43 -20.08 -10.32
N HIS A 222 -20.42 -19.36 -9.81
CA HIS A 222 -20.59 -18.14 -9.03
C HIS A 222 -19.28 -17.34 -8.97
N VAL A 223 -19.32 -16.03 -9.23
CA VAL A 223 -18.23 -15.08 -8.91
C VAL A 223 -18.75 -13.82 -8.27
N ASP A 224 -17.94 -13.21 -7.41
CA ASP A 224 -18.18 -11.87 -6.88
C ASP A 224 -17.70 -10.82 -7.89
N ASN A 225 -16.51 -11.06 -8.45
CA ASN A 225 -15.94 -10.29 -9.56
C ASN A 225 -15.18 -11.23 -10.50
N ALA A 226 -15.32 -11.06 -11.81
CA ALA A 226 -14.41 -11.66 -12.79
C ALA A 226 -14.03 -10.63 -13.86
N ARG A 227 -12.72 -10.37 -14.02
CA ARG A 227 -12.15 -9.44 -15.01
C ARG A 227 -11.59 -10.20 -16.21
N TYR A 228 -11.97 -9.78 -17.40
CA TYR A 228 -11.47 -10.27 -18.69
C TYR A 228 -10.94 -9.08 -19.50
N SER A 229 -9.62 -9.00 -19.64
CA SER A 229 -8.96 -8.01 -20.50
C SER A 229 -8.75 -8.60 -21.89
N PHE A 230 -9.06 -7.83 -22.94
CA PHE A 230 -8.92 -8.29 -24.32
C PHE A 230 -8.56 -7.16 -25.28
N TYR A 231 -8.23 -7.50 -26.52
CA TYR A 231 -7.87 -6.54 -27.56
C TYR A 231 -8.65 -6.81 -28.85
N LEU A 232 -9.21 -5.75 -29.43
CA LEU A 232 -9.89 -5.81 -30.73
C LEU A 232 -9.00 -5.28 -31.87
N PRO A 233 -8.65 -6.10 -32.88
CA PRO A 233 -7.81 -5.68 -34.00
C PRO A 233 -8.47 -4.63 -34.90
N GLN A 234 -9.80 -4.52 -34.84
CA GLN A 234 -10.60 -3.59 -35.63
C GLN A 234 -11.72 -3.04 -34.74
N GLY A 235 -12.02 -1.75 -34.87
CA GLY A 235 -13.19 -1.15 -34.22
C GLY A 235 -14.47 -1.46 -34.99
N GLY A 236 -15.58 -1.61 -34.28
CA GLY A 236 -16.86 -2.04 -34.85
C GLY A 236 -17.95 -2.20 -33.79
N ARG A 237 -19.11 -2.72 -34.22
CA ARG A 237 -20.22 -3.09 -33.33
C ARG A 237 -20.12 -4.59 -33.04
N TYR A 238 -19.91 -4.92 -31.77
CA TYR A 238 -19.68 -6.28 -31.29
C TYR A 238 -20.77 -6.69 -30.32
N ARG A 239 -21.44 -7.83 -30.58
CA ARG A 239 -22.35 -8.46 -29.64
C ARG A 239 -21.57 -9.36 -28.69
N ARG A 240 -21.79 -9.18 -27.39
CA ARG A 240 -21.35 -10.15 -26.37
C ARG A 240 -22.24 -11.39 -26.44
N TRP A 241 -21.66 -12.57 -26.29
CA TRP A 241 -22.37 -13.83 -26.12
C TRP A 241 -21.80 -14.58 -24.91
N PHE A 242 -22.64 -15.25 -24.13
CA PHE A 242 -22.21 -16.16 -23.06
C PHE A 242 -22.65 -17.58 -23.37
N ARG A 243 -21.74 -18.56 -23.23
CA ARG A 243 -22.10 -19.97 -23.26
C ARG A 243 -22.52 -20.38 -21.86
N THR A 244 -23.82 -20.56 -21.65
CA THR A 244 -24.42 -20.78 -20.32
C THR A 244 -25.20 -22.09 -20.23
N TRP A 245 -25.33 -22.64 -19.02
CA TRP A 245 -26.26 -23.72 -18.69
C TRP A 245 -27.16 -23.25 -17.54
N ARG A 246 -28.48 -23.47 -17.69
CA ARG A 246 -29.52 -22.91 -16.80
C ARG A 246 -30.31 -24.03 -16.12
N PRO A 247 -29.90 -24.47 -14.90
CA PRO A 247 -30.42 -25.70 -14.29
C PRO A 247 -31.89 -25.60 -13.85
N ILE A 248 -32.38 -24.40 -13.53
CA ILE A 248 -33.76 -24.10 -13.13
C ILE A 248 -34.35 -22.98 -13.99
N GLY A 249 -35.67 -22.85 -14.00
CA GLY A 249 -36.36 -21.73 -14.65
C GLY A 249 -36.48 -20.58 -13.67
N ALA A 250 -35.70 -19.52 -13.87
CA ALA A 250 -35.63 -18.36 -12.98
C ALA A 250 -35.26 -17.12 -13.80
N ARG A 251 -35.48 -15.93 -13.23
CA ARG A 251 -34.78 -14.72 -13.69
C ARG A 251 -33.37 -14.76 -13.12
N TYR A 252 -32.41 -14.61 -14.00
CA TYR A 252 -31.00 -14.51 -13.64
C TYR A 252 -30.55 -13.09 -13.98
N CYS A 253 -29.69 -12.55 -13.13
CA CYS A 253 -29.12 -11.23 -13.36
C CYS A 253 -27.67 -11.19 -12.85
N HIS A 254 -26.90 -10.35 -13.52
CA HIS A 254 -25.55 -9.94 -13.15
C HIS A 254 -25.42 -8.48 -13.59
N ALA A 255 -24.47 -7.74 -13.03
CA ALA A 255 -24.05 -6.49 -13.63
C ALA A 255 -22.77 -6.73 -14.43
N GLU A 256 -22.62 -6.07 -15.57
CA GLU A 256 -21.34 -6.04 -16.29
C GLU A 256 -20.92 -4.60 -16.57
N SER A 257 -19.61 -4.39 -16.67
CA SER A 257 -19.05 -3.12 -17.11
C SER A 257 -17.94 -3.34 -18.11
N LEU A 258 -17.95 -2.58 -19.19
CA LEU A 258 -16.91 -2.60 -20.22
C LEU A 258 -16.20 -1.25 -20.24
N ASP A 259 -14.87 -1.26 -20.12
CA ASP A 259 -14.01 -0.06 -20.05
C ASP A 259 -14.42 0.93 -18.96
N GLY A 260 -14.84 0.41 -17.80
CA GLY A 260 -15.34 1.20 -16.68
C GLY A 260 -16.73 1.83 -16.89
N ARG A 261 -17.42 1.54 -18.01
CA ARG A 261 -18.83 1.90 -18.21
C ARG A 261 -19.72 0.77 -17.73
N THR A 262 -20.52 1.03 -16.70
CA THR A 262 -21.51 0.07 -16.18
C THR A 262 -22.78 0.14 -17.01
N ASP A 263 -23.21 -0.96 -17.62
CA ASP A 263 -24.44 -1.02 -18.43
C ASP A 263 -25.71 -1.25 -17.59
N GLY A 264 -25.57 -1.23 -16.27
CA GLY A 264 -26.61 -1.54 -15.29
C GLY A 264 -26.64 -3.01 -14.88
N ILE A 265 -27.73 -3.40 -14.20
CA ILE A 265 -28.04 -4.81 -13.95
C ILE A 265 -28.66 -5.35 -15.25
N LEU A 266 -27.99 -6.32 -15.86
CA LEU A 266 -28.56 -7.04 -16.98
C LEU A 266 -29.52 -8.10 -16.44
N HIS A 267 -30.74 -8.10 -16.99
CA HIS A 267 -31.70 -9.16 -16.77
C HIS A 267 -31.64 -10.10 -17.97
N ASP A 268 -31.15 -11.32 -17.77
CA ASP A 268 -31.50 -12.41 -18.68
C ASP A 268 -33.01 -12.67 -18.49
N ASP A 269 -33.76 -12.67 -19.59
CA ASP A 269 -35.23 -12.76 -19.57
C ASP A 269 -35.75 -13.98 -18.79
N PHE A 270 -37.04 -13.97 -18.46
CA PHE A 270 -37.68 -15.07 -17.72
C PHE A 270 -37.69 -16.36 -18.57
N ILE A 271 -36.66 -17.18 -18.42
CA ILE A 271 -36.38 -18.31 -19.30
C ILE A 271 -36.60 -19.63 -18.56
N LYS A 272 -37.26 -20.58 -19.25
CA LYS A 272 -37.47 -21.96 -18.77
C LYS A 272 -36.12 -22.61 -18.48
N ALA A 273 -36.09 -23.62 -17.60
CA ALA A 273 -34.87 -24.37 -17.31
C ALA A 273 -34.29 -24.99 -18.61
N VAL A 274 -33.14 -24.48 -19.06
CA VAL A 274 -32.41 -25.01 -20.22
C VAL A 274 -31.28 -25.90 -19.69
N LYS A 275 -31.58 -27.20 -19.55
CA LYS A 275 -30.66 -28.24 -19.06
C LYS A 275 -29.66 -28.70 -20.13
N GLN A 276 -29.13 -27.74 -20.87
CA GLN A 276 -28.11 -27.92 -21.92
C GLN A 276 -27.29 -26.62 -22.05
N TRP A 277 -26.12 -26.70 -22.68
CA TRP A 277 -25.33 -25.50 -22.99
C TRP A 277 -25.90 -24.76 -24.20
N GLU A 278 -26.08 -23.46 -24.07
CA GLU A 278 -26.55 -22.58 -25.14
C GLU A 278 -25.74 -21.27 -25.16
N TRP A 279 -25.79 -20.55 -26.28
CA TRP A 279 -25.21 -19.21 -26.38
C TRP A 279 -26.30 -18.15 -26.18
N VAL A 280 -26.22 -17.41 -25.07
CA VAL A 280 -27.14 -16.31 -24.75
C VAL A 280 -26.56 -14.98 -25.26
N PRO A 281 -27.29 -14.24 -26.12
CA PRO A 281 -26.85 -12.94 -26.61
C PRO A 281 -26.91 -11.89 -25.48
N GLY A 282 -25.95 -10.98 -25.49
CA GLY A 282 -25.87 -9.83 -24.60
C GLY A 282 -26.00 -8.49 -25.33
N PRO A 283 -25.57 -7.41 -24.66
CA PRO A 283 -25.50 -6.08 -25.24
C PRO A 283 -24.63 -6.03 -26.50
N VAL A 284 -24.90 -5.03 -27.34
CA VAL A 284 -24.06 -4.67 -28.49
C VAL A 284 -23.21 -3.46 -28.13
N TYR A 285 -21.90 -3.67 -28.16
CA TYR A 285 -20.90 -2.69 -27.82
C TYR A 285 -20.31 -2.04 -29.07
N THR A 286 -20.22 -0.72 -29.09
CA THR A 286 -19.44 0.01 -30.11
C THR A 286 -18.03 0.21 -29.60
N LEU A 287 -17.11 -0.63 -30.07
CA LEU A 287 -15.73 -0.71 -29.60
C LEU A 287 -14.76 -0.16 -30.64
N LYS A 288 -13.66 0.41 -30.18
CA LYS A 288 -12.57 0.88 -31.05
C LYS A 288 -11.60 -0.27 -31.31
N ALA A 289 -10.66 -0.09 -32.24
CA ALA A 289 -9.48 -0.94 -32.22
C ALA A 289 -8.65 -0.55 -30.98
N GLY A 290 -8.30 -1.52 -30.13
CA GLY A 290 -7.68 -1.21 -28.84
C GLY A 290 -7.90 -2.29 -27.79
N TYR A 291 -7.39 -2.02 -26.59
CA TYR A 291 -7.65 -2.79 -25.40
C TYR A 291 -9.02 -2.46 -24.81
N HIS A 292 -9.66 -3.49 -24.28
CA HIS A 292 -10.93 -3.44 -23.58
C HIS A 292 -10.91 -4.30 -22.32
N GLU A 293 -11.70 -3.93 -21.32
CA GLU A 293 -11.80 -4.66 -20.04
C GLU A 293 -13.26 -4.90 -19.67
N LEU A 294 -13.68 -6.17 -19.69
CA LEU A 294 -14.99 -6.62 -19.20
C LEU A 294 -14.88 -7.06 -17.73
N LEU A 295 -15.64 -6.45 -16.84
CA LEU A 295 -15.90 -6.96 -15.49
C LEU A 295 -17.30 -7.54 -15.42
N LEU A 296 -17.42 -8.75 -14.87
CA LEU A 296 -18.67 -9.31 -14.37
C LEU A 296 -18.75 -9.07 -12.87
N HIS A 297 -19.74 -8.30 -12.43
CA HIS A 297 -20.03 -7.96 -11.04
C HIS A 297 -21.16 -8.85 -10.54
N SER A 298 -20.95 -9.53 -9.41
CA SER A 298 -21.94 -10.38 -8.74
C SER A 298 -22.68 -11.31 -9.71
N PHE A 299 -21.92 -12.17 -10.41
CA PHE A 299 -22.51 -13.24 -11.23
C PHE A 299 -23.02 -14.35 -10.30
N SER A 300 -24.18 -14.11 -9.71
CA SER A 300 -24.70 -14.79 -8.51
C SER A 300 -26.11 -15.36 -8.73
N GLY A 301 -26.32 -16.07 -9.84
CA GLY A 301 -27.64 -16.57 -10.24
C GLY A 301 -27.86 -18.08 -10.10
N GLY A 302 -26.81 -18.89 -10.08
CA GLY A 302 -26.91 -20.34 -10.34
C GLY A 302 -26.95 -20.70 -11.83
N ILE A 303 -26.74 -19.72 -12.72
CA ILE A 303 -26.26 -19.98 -14.08
C ILE A 303 -24.82 -20.47 -14.00
N ARG A 304 -24.51 -21.48 -14.82
CA ARG A 304 -23.13 -21.89 -15.10
C ARG A 304 -22.64 -21.16 -16.34
N LEU A 305 -21.50 -20.48 -16.26
CA LEU A 305 -20.84 -19.79 -17.38
C LEU A 305 -19.61 -20.60 -17.84
N ALA A 306 -19.59 -21.07 -19.09
CA ALA A 306 -18.48 -21.83 -19.66
C ALA A 306 -17.58 -21.00 -20.59
N SER A 307 -18.14 -19.99 -21.28
CA SER A 307 -17.38 -19.19 -22.26
C SER A 307 -17.99 -17.81 -22.46
N ILE A 308 -17.16 -16.86 -22.88
CA ILE A 308 -17.55 -15.53 -23.34
C ILE A 308 -17.07 -15.39 -24.79
N LEU A 309 -17.86 -14.76 -25.65
CA LEU A 309 -17.51 -14.48 -27.04
C LEU A 309 -17.91 -13.04 -27.38
N PHE A 310 -16.98 -12.24 -27.89
CA PHE A 310 -17.31 -11.02 -28.62
C PHE A 310 -17.21 -11.30 -30.11
N ALA A 311 -18.28 -11.05 -30.84
CA ALA A 311 -18.36 -11.24 -32.28
C ALA A 311 -19.08 -10.05 -32.94
N PRO A 312 -18.90 -9.80 -34.25
CA PRO A 312 -19.67 -8.79 -34.97
C PRO A 312 -21.18 -8.89 -34.70
N GLU A 313 -21.90 -7.77 -34.70
CA GLU A 313 -23.32 -7.71 -34.30
C GLU A 313 -24.25 -8.66 -35.08
N ASP A 314 -23.91 -8.94 -36.34
CA ASP A 314 -24.57 -9.84 -37.29
C ASP A 314 -24.18 -11.32 -37.13
N PHE A 315 -23.22 -11.65 -36.26
CA PHE A 315 -22.76 -13.01 -36.02
C PHE A 315 -23.59 -13.75 -34.97
N SER A 316 -24.09 -14.94 -35.31
CA SER A 316 -24.68 -15.90 -34.36
C SER A 316 -23.78 -17.13 -34.16
N PRO A 317 -23.38 -17.46 -32.91
CA PRO A 317 -22.57 -18.64 -32.57
C PRO A 317 -23.37 -19.94 -32.51
N GLU A 318 -24.70 -19.93 -32.69
CA GLU A 318 -25.55 -21.13 -32.65
C GLU A 318 -25.15 -22.21 -33.67
N LYS A 319 -24.43 -21.81 -34.73
CA LYS A 319 -23.92 -22.70 -35.79
C LYS A 319 -22.50 -23.21 -35.53
N LEU A 320 -21.81 -22.77 -34.48
CA LEU A 320 -20.44 -23.20 -34.17
C LEU A 320 -20.45 -24.52 -33.39
N THR A 321 -19.90 -25.57 -33.97
CA THR A 321 -19.57 -26.78 -33.19
C THR A 321 -18.34 -26.55 -32.32
N GLU A 322 -18.27 -27.23 -31.18
CA GLU A 322 -17.11 -27.17 -30.27
C GLU A 322 -15.79 -27.59 -30.95
N LYS A 323 -15.90 -28.46 -31.96
CA LYS A 323 -14.79 -28.92 -32.80
C LYS A 323 -14.27 -27.85 -33.78
N GLU A 324 -15.09 -26.85 -34.11
CA GLU A 324 -14.69 -25.70 -34.93
C GLU A 324 -14.05 -24.60 -34.09
N LEU A 325 -14.58 -24.36 -32.88
CA LEU A 325 -13.96 -23.48 -31.87
C LEU A 325 -12.54 -23.94 -31.53
N LEU A 326 -12.34 -25.23 -31.27
CA LEU A 326 -11.01 -25.77 -30.90
C LEU A 326 -10.01 -25.85 -32.07
N LYS A 327 -10.49 -25.96 -33.32
CA LYS A 327 -9.63 -26.05 -34.52
C LYS A 327 -8.91 -24.75 -34.89
N ALA A 328 -9.32 -23.60 -34.34
CA ALA A 328 -8.74 -22.30 -34.67
C ALA A 328 -7.36 -22.01 -34.04
N SER A 329 -6.87 -22.88 -33.15
CA SER A 329 -6.04 -22.44 -32.01
C SER A 329 -4.51 -22.49 -32.17
N TYR A 330 -3.96 -23.14 -33.20
CA TYR A 330 -2.49 -23.35 -33.30
C TYR A 330 -1.95 -23.12 -34.71
N GLY A 331 -1.20 -22.02 -34.89
CA GLY A 331 -0.27 -21.87 -36.01
C GLY A 331 0.99 -22.72 -35.81
N PRO A 332 1.77 -23.00 -36.87
CA PRO A 332 2.92 -23.92 -36.81
C PRO A 332 4.16 -23.37 -36.09
N PHE A 333 4.04 -22.26 -35.36
CA PHE A 333 5.11 -21.62 -34.60
C PHE A 333 4.58 -20.73 -33.48
N LEU A 334 5.40 -20.57 -32.45
CA LEU A 334 5.30 -19.54 -31.42
C LEU A 334 6.23 -18.38 -31.81
N GLU A 335 5.73 -17.16 -31.93
CA GLU A 335 6.54 -15.95 -32.12
C GLU A 335 6.50 -15.10 -30.85
N LEU A 336 7.68 -14.64 -30.41
CA LEU A 336 7.97 -13.95 -29.16
C LEU A 336 8.69 -12.64 -29.48
N GLU A 337 8.12 -11.48 -29.15
CA GLU A 337 8.72 -10.16 -29.36
C GLU A 337 9.30 -9.58 -28.05
N SER A 338 10.52 -9.04 -28.08
CA SER A 338 11.12 -8.39 -26.91
C SER A 338 10.42 -7.07 -26.58
N ALA A 339 10.45 -6.65 -25.31
CA ALA A 339 10.10 -5.27 -24.95
C ALA A 339 10.97 -4.26 -25.72
N PRO A 340 10.44 -3.07 -26.10
CA PRO A 340 11.23 -2.04 -26.75
C PRO A 340 12.26 -1.44 -25.80
N VAL A 341 13.51 -1.41 -26.25
CA VAL A 341 14.65 -0.85 -25.53
C VAL A 341 14.87 0.60 -25.91
N ARG A 342 15.15 1.46 -24.92
CA ARG A 342 15.48 2.88 -25.16
C ARG A 342 16.89 2.96 -25.73
N PHE A 343 17.02 2.96 -27.05
CA PHE A 343 18.26 3.31 -27.74
C PHE A 343 18.46 4.85 -27.74
N PRO A 344 19.70 5.37 -27.62
CA PRO A 344 20.98 4.65 -27.50
C PRO A 344 21.32 4.09 -26.11
N ALA A 345 20.61 4.51 -25.06
CA ALA A 345 20.91 4.30 -23.65
C ALA A 345 21.14 2.84 -23.21
N GLN A 346 20.55 1.88 -23.91
CA GLN A 346 20.56 0.46 -23.54
C GLN A 346 20.89 -0.41 -24.75
N LYS A 347 21.76 -1.42 -24.55
CA LYS A 347 22.08 -2.44 -25.56
C LYS A 347 21.69 -3.82 -25.07
N TRP A 348 21.07 -4.61 -25.94
CA TRP A 348 20.92 -6.04 -25.75
C TRP A 348 22.30 -6.71 -25.81
N LEU A 349 22.79 -7.19 -24.67
CA LEU A 349 24.06 -7.92 -24.61
C LEU A 349 23.89 -9.34 -25.14
N ALA A 350 22.83 -10.01 -24.70
CA ALA A 350 22.43 -11.34 -25.13
C ALA A 350 20.96 -11.60 -24.80
N ALA A 351 20.35 -12.56 -25.49
CA ALA A 351 19.25 -13.33 -24.93
C ALA A 351 19.59 -14.81 -24.92
N ALA A 352 18.93 -15.57 -24.05
CA ALA A 352 19.07 -17.00 -23.94
C ALA A 352 17.68 -17.64 -23.94
N VAL A 353 17.47 -18.57 -24.88
CA VAL A 353 16.30 -19.42 -24.93
C VAL A 353 16.69 -20.77 -24.37
N ARG A 354 15.94 -21.23 -23.36
CA ARG A 354 16.00 -22.58 -22.83
C ARG A 354 14.77 -23.34 -23.30
N CYS A 355 14.98 -24.46 -23.99
CA CYS A 355 13.97 -25.45 -24.34
C CYS A 355 14.34 -26.75 -23.63
N ASP A 356 13.35 -27.45 -23.07
CA ASP A 356 13.60 -28.69 -22.33
C ASP A 356 14.15 -29.80 -23.26
N PRO A 357 15.23 -30.54 -22.90
CA PRO A 357 15.97 -31.35 -23.88
C PRO A 357 15.23 -32.56 -24.48
N ALA A 358 14.09 -32.97 -23.91
CA ALA A 358 13.39 -34.19 -24.29
C ALA A 358 12.67 -34.13 -25.65
N ASP A 359 12.31 -32.93 -26.13
CA ASP A 359 11.44 -32.73 -27.32
C ASP A 359 12.15 -31.96 -28.46
N LEU A 360 13.47 -32.10 -28.62
CA LEU A 360 14.29 -31.26 -29.50
C LEU A 360 14.18 -31.58 -31.02
N ASN A 361 12.99 -31.32 -31.58
CA ASN A 361 12.76 -31.12 -33.03
C ASN A 361 12.13 -29.73 -33.31
N CYS A 362 12.57 -28.71 -32.57
CA CYS A 362 12.20 -27.31 -32.79
C CYS A 362 13.34 -26.51 -33.42
N ARG A 363 13.02 -25.67 -34.41
CA ARG A 363 13.91 -24.67 -34.98
C ARG A 363 13.62 -23.31 -34.36
N ILE A 364 14.66 -22.64 -33.91
CA ILE A 364 14.59 -21.31 -33.33
C ILE A 364 15.14 -20.33 -34.37
N GLU A 365 14.33 -19.33 -34.73
CA GLU A 365 14.66 -18.28 -35.69
C GLU A 365 14.67 -16.93 -34.96
N LEU A 366 15.60 -16.03 -35.30
CA LEU A 366 15.68 -14.67 -34.76
C LEU A 366 15.48 -13.63 -35.86
N SER A 367 14.73 -12.59 -35.54
CA SER A 367 14.58 -11.37 -36.33
C SER A 367 15.10 -10.16 -35.55
N GLU A 368 15.95 -9.35 -36.18
CA GLU A 368 16.48 -8.08 -35.63
C GLU A 368 15.80 -6.85 -36.25
N ASP A 369 14.87 -7.05 -37.18
CA ASP A 369 14.30 -6.01 -38.05
C ASP A 369 12.77 -5.84 -37.90
N GLY A 370 12.22 -6.26 -36.75
CA GLY A 370 10.80 -6.19 -36.44
C GLY A 370 9.95 -7.26 -37.12
N GLY A 371 10.53 -8.41 -37.47
CA GLY A 371 9.83 -9.52 -38.11
C GLY A 371 9.70 -9.41 -39.62
N LYS A 372 10.68 -8.77 -40.31
CA LYS A 372 10.77 -8.77 -41.77
C LYS A 372 11.61 -9.94 -42.27
N THR A 373 12.77 -10.19 -41.65
CA THR A 373 13.64 -11.34 -41.89
C THR A 373 13.84 -12.16 -40.63
N PHE A 374 14.04 -13.47 -40.77
CA PHE A 374 14.28 -14.41 -39.67
C PHE A 374 15.44 -15.32 -40.06
N ARG A 375 16.51 -15.36 -39.24
CA ARG A 375 17.64 -16.27 -39.40
C ARG A 375 17.54 -17.43 -38.43
N ILE A 376 17.77 -18.66 -38.89
CA ILE A 376 17.86 -19.83 -38.00
C ILE A 376 19.08 -19.67 -37.09
N ILE A 377 18.94 -19.98 -35.80
CA ILE A 377 20.06 -20.02 -34.86
C ILE A 377 20.27 -21.46 -34.40
N ASN A 378 21.49 -21.95 -34.65
CA ASN A 378 21.93 -23.25 -34.20
C ASN A 378 21.97 -23.29 -32.67
N HIS A 379 21.24 -24.23 -32.06
CA HIS A 379 21.30 -24.51 -30.63
C HIS A 379 22.07 -25.81 -30.39
N ARG A 380 22.83 -25.88 -29.30
CA ARG A 380 23.39 -27.12 -28.76
C ARG A 380 22.89 -27.28 -27.33
N GLN A 381 22.36 -28.46 -26.99
CA GLN A 381 22.09 -28.88 -25.61
C GLN A 381 21.28 -27.89 -24.75
N GLY A 382 20.08 -27.53 -25.21
CA GLY A 382 19.05 -26.88 -24.37
C GLY A 382 19.29 -25.42 -23.95
N TYR A 383 20.45 -24.83 -24.24
CA TYR A 383 20.74 -23.42 -24.00
C TYR A 383 21.24 -22.73 -25.27
N MET A 384 20.62 -21.60 -25.62
CA MET A 384 21.11 -20.69 -26.65
C MET A 384 21.69 -19.43 -26.01
N THR A 385 22.71 -18.83 -26.64
CA THR A 385 23.08 -17.42 -26.39
C THR A 385 23.01 -16.70 -27.73
N LEU A 386 22.18 -15.65 -27.83
CA LEU A 386 22.10 -14.84 -29.04
C LEU A 386 23.41 -14.06 -29.26
N PRO A 387 23.83 -13.83 -30.51
CA PRO A 387 24.90 -12.87 -30.81
C PRO A 387 24.49 -11.44 -30.39
N GLU A 388 25.48 -10.55 -30.29
CA GLU A 388 25.29 -9.14 -29.95
C GLU A 388 24.29 -8.45 -30.91
N LEU A 389 23.14 -8.00 -30.40
CA LEU A 389 22.06 -7.44 -31.22
C LEU A 389 22.31 -5.94 -31.46
N LYS A 390 23.09 -5.62 -32.49
CA LYS A 390 23.48 -4.24 -32.82
C LYS A 390 22.29 -3.44 -33.36
N ASN A 391 22.05 -2.27 -32.76
CA ASN A 391 21.05 -1.27 -33.19
C ASN A 391 19.62 -1.80 -33.31
N CYS A 392 19.26 -2.80 -32.50
CA CYS A 392 17.96 -3.47 -32.55
C CYS A 392 17.09 -3.07 -31.33
N PRO A 393 16.16 -2.08 -31.46
CA PRO A 393 15.31 -1.66 -30.35
C PRO A 393 14.30 -2.75 -29.93
N VAL A 394 13.91 -3.62 -30.86
CA VAL A 394 13.01 -4.77 -30.64
C VAL A 394 13.47 -5.93 -31.51
N PHE A 395 13.74 -7.09 -30.91
CA PHE A 395 14.00 -8.34 -31.62
C PHE A 395 12.82 -9.31 -31.46
N ARG A 396 12.69 -10.27 -32.38
CA ARG A 396 11.70 -11.35 -32.29
C ARG A 396 12.34 -12.72 -32.39
N ILE A 397 11.87 -13.66 -31.58
CA ILE A 397 12.23 -15.07 -31.63
C ILE A 397 11.03 -15.84 -32.14
N ARG A 398 11.18 -16.65 -33.20
CA ARG A 398 10.19 -17.63 -33.63
C ARG A 398 10.67 -19.03 -33.30
N ILE A 399 9.81 -19.80 -32.66
CA ILE A 399 10.04 -21.21 -32.33
C ILE A 399 9.02 -22.00 -33.14
N ALA A 400 9.48 -22.56 -34.25
CA ALA A 400 8.73 -23.50 -35.08
C ALA A 400 9.24 -24.92 -34.79
N GLY A 401 8.51 -25.95 -35.19
CA GLY A 401 9.07 -27.31 -35.19
C GLY A 401 8.47 -28.17 -36.28
N ASP A 402 8.92 -29.41 -36.35
CA ASP A 402 8.70 -30.19 -37.55
C ASP A 402 7.24 -30.69 -37.68
N LYS A 403 6.79 -30.78 -38.93
CA LYS A 403 5.36 -30.67 -39.29
C LYS A 403 4.46 -31.84 -38.86
N THR A 404 5.02 -32.92 -38.35
CA THR A 404 4.32 -34.20 -38.14
C THR A 404 3.84 -34.45 -36.71
N GLU A 405 4.52 -33.91 -35.69
CA GLU A 405 4.24 -34.23 -34.26
C GLU A 405 3.62 -33.07 -33.45
N PHE A 406 3.41 -31.90 -34.07
CA PHE A 406 3.03 -30.63 -33.42
C PHE A 406 1.62 -30.56 -32.77
N LYS A 407 0.97 -31.69 -32.50
CA LYS A 407 -0.48 -31.77 -32.22
C LYS A 407 -0.90 -31.67 -30.74
N SER A 408 0.00 -31.65 -29.76
CA SER A 408 -0.38 -31.74 -28.34
C SER A 408 0.50 -31.01 -27.30
N ILE A 409 1.62 -30.40 -27.69
CA ILE A 409 2.58 -29.84 -26.71
C ILE A 409 2.12 -28.46 -26.20
N ARG A 410 1.91 -28.34 -24.89
CA ARG A 410 1.78 -27.04 -24.20
C ARG A 410 3.16 -26.41 -24.04
N PHE A 411 3.53 -25.53 -24.97
CA PHE A 411 4.82 -24.83 -24.97
C PHE A 411 5.05 -23.93 -23.76
N GLU A 412 3.99 -23.49 -23.09
CA GLU A 412 3.99 -22.44 -22.06
C GLU A 412 4.76 -22.84 -20.79
N ASP A 413 4.83 -24.14 -20.47
CA ASP A 413 5.54 -24.65 -19.29
C ASP A 413 7.04 -24.95 -19.54
N ARG A 414 7.47 -25.00 -20.81
CA ARG A 414 8.75 -25.62 -21.24
C ARG A 414 9.75 -24.70 -21.94
N ILE A 415 9.37 -23.46 -22.27
CA ILE A 415 10.26 -22.46 -22.88
C ILE A 415 10.52 -21.33 -21.88
N ARG A 416 11.79 -21.07 -21.59
CA ARG A 416 12.22 -19.95 -20.73
C ARG A 416 13.18 -19.05 -21.49
N CYS A 417 12.80 -17.80 -21.68
CA CYS A 417 13.59 -16.80 -22.39
C CYS A 417 14.10 -15.72 -21.41
N ARG A 418 15.41 -15.57 -21.33
CA ARG A 418 16.13 -14.57 -20.53
C ARG A 418 16.78 -13.56 -21.46
N CYS A 419 16.75 -12.27 -21.15
CA CYS A 419 17.60 -11.28 -21.83
C CYS A 419 18.50 -10.59 -20.81
N VAL A 420 19.66 -10.13 -21.27
CA VAL A 420 20.59 -9.30 -20.50
C VAL A 420 20.76 -8.00 -21.27
N MET A 421 20.34 -6.89 -20.68
CA MET A 421 20.70 -5.57 -21.15
C MET A 421 21.99 -5.12 -20.46
N THR A 422 22.85 -4.43 -21.19
CA THR A 422 23.89 -3.61 -20.59
C THR A 422 23.50 -2.14 -20.75
N PRO A 423 23.55 -1.33 -19.68
CA PRO A 423 23.44 0.12 -19.82
C PRO A 423 24.64 0.62 -20.63
N GLY A 424 24.39 1.40 -21.68
CA GLY A 424 25.45 2.09 -22.41
C GLY A 424 26.08 3.15 -21.52
N SER A 425 27.42 3.20 -21.46
CA SER A 425 28.27 4.23 -20.83
C SER A 425 27.62 5.06 -19.70
N GLY A 426 27.09 4.38 -18.68
CA GLY A 426 26.38 5.01 -17.58
C GLY A 426 27.34 5.75 -16.65
N LEU A 427 26.87 6.84 -16.04
CA LEU A 427 27.58 7.52 -14.97
C LEU A 427 27.28 6.80 -13.66
N ALA A 428 28.24 6.02 -13.16
CA ALA A 428 28.10 5.23 -11.94
C ALA A 428 28.79 5.91 -10.75
N TYR A 429 28.07 6.05 -9.64
CA TYR A 429 28.53 6.68 -8.40
C TYR A 429 28.30 5.74 -7.21
N ARG A 430 29.15 5.85 -6.19
CA ARG A 430 29.07 5.03 -4.97
C ARG A 430 28.86 5.93 -3.76
N CYS A 431 27.90 5.58 -2.91
CA CYS A 431 27.64 6.27 -1.65
C CYS A 431 27.21 5.24 -0.61
N GLY A 432 27.98 5.11 0.48
CA GLY A 432 27.83 4.01 1.44
C GLY A 432 27.78 2.64 0.75
N ASP A 433 26.72 1.89 1.05
CA ASP A 433 26.46 0.56 0.50
C ASP A 433 25.75 0.60 -0.87
N GLY A 434 25.43 1.78 -1.41
CA GLY A 434 24.76 1.96 -2.68
C GLY A 434 25.71 2.22 -3.86
N GLU A 435 25.39 1.67 -5.03
CA GLU A 435 25.94 2.06 -6.34
C GLU A 435 24.79 2.54 -7.23
N TYR A 436 24.85 3.80 -7.67
CA TYR A 436 23.80 4.51 -8.40
C TYR A 436 24.28 4.75 -9.84
N THR A 437 23.50 4.35 -10.84
CA THR A 437 23.89 4.50 -12.25
C THR A 437 22.88 5.36 -13.00
N PHE A 438 23.35 6.39 -13.71
CA PHE A 438 22.53 7.29 -14.52
C PHE A 438 22.87 7.18 -16.00
N ASN A 439 21.87 7.41 -16.85
CA ASN A 439 22.10 7.63 -18.27
C ASN A 439 22.72 9.01 -18.50
N ARG A 440 23.76 9.09 -19.32
CA ARG A 440 24.40 10.37 -19.67
C ARG A 440 23.58 11.18 -20.68
N GLU A 441 22.69 10.54 -21.45
CA GLU A 441 21.99 11.17 -22.58
C GLU A 441 20.66 11.84 -22.20
N ASP A 442 19.93 11.30 -21.21
CA ASP A 442 18.64 11.84 -20.72
C ASP A 442 18.62 12.09 -19.19
N GLY A 443 19.69 11.73 -18.47
CA GLY A 443 19.79 11.85 -17.01
C GLY A 443 18.89 10.91 -16.20
N SER A 444 18.21 9.95 -16.85
CA SER A 444 17.40 8.95 -16.15
C SER A 444 18.24 8.07 -15.21
N LEU A 445 17.64 7.69 -14.09
CA LEU A 445 18.21 6.72 -13.17
C LEU A 445 18.08 5.32 -13.79
N LEU A 446 19.19 4.71 -14.16
CA LEU A 446 19.23 3.39 -14.77
C LEU A 446 19.17 2.26 -13.74
N SER A 447 19.84 2.44 -12.60
CA SER A 447 19.83 1.45 -11.50
C SER A 447 20.31 2.01 -10.16
N ILE A 448 19.90 1.32 -9.10
CA ILE A 448 20.48 1.40 -7.75
C ILE A 448 20.80 -0.02 -7.33
N ARG A 449 22.03 -0.27 -6.89
CA ARG A 449 22.52 -1.59 -6.52
C ARG A 449 23.01 -1.62 -5.07
N ASN A 450 22.59 -2.62 -4.31
CA ASN A 450 23.18 -2.93 -3.01
C ASN A 450 24.55 -3.57 -3.24
N ARG A 451 25.62 -2.92 -2.77
CA ARG A 451 27.00 -3.37 -2.97
C ARG A 451 27.37 -4.54 -2.05
N ASN A 452 26.64 -4.75 -0.96
CA ASN A 452 26.90 -5.81 0.02
C ASN A 452 26.28 -7.14 -0.41
N THR A 453 25.07 -7.14 -0.98
CA THR A 453 24.44 -8.35 -1.53
C THR A 453 24.74 -8.55 -3.02
N GLY A 454 24.98 -7.46 -3.74
CA GLY A 454 25.13 -7.42 -5.18
C GLY A 454 23.81 -7.27 -5.95
N ASP A 455 22.66 -7.24 -5.27
CA ASP A 455 21.31 -7.17 -5.85
C ASP A 455 20.95 -5.74 -6.31
N TYR A 456 19.97 -5.64 -7.21
CA TYR A 456 19.46 -4.37 -7.73
C TYR A 456 18.16 -3.96 -7.04
N ILE A 457 18.23 -2.81 -6.36
CA ILE A 457 17.10 -2.13 -5.72
C ILE A 457 16.22 -1.45 -6.78
N VAL A 458 16.84 -0.68 -7.69
CA VAL A 458 16.22 -0.26 -8.95
C VAL A 458 16.91 -1.05 -10.05
N ARG A 459 16.15 -1.82 -10.83
CA ARG A 459 16.68 -2.75 -11.82
C ARG A 459 17.05 -2.03 -13.12
N PRO A 460 18.12 -2.46 -13.84
CA PRO A 460 18.49 -1.89 -15.13
C PRO A 460 17.30 -1.85 -16.11
N GLY A 461 16.80 -0.64 -16.38
CA GLY A 461 15.69 -0.40 -17.29
C GLY A 461 14.28 -0.42 -16.68
N SER A 462 14.14 -0.58 -15.36
CA SER A 462 12.88 -0.30 -14.63
C SER A 462 12.78 1.14 -14.13
N GLY A 463 13.78 1.97 -14.41
CA GLY A 463 13.82 3.38 -14.02
C GLY A 463 12.70 4.21 -14.65
N GLY A 464 11.83 4.77 -13.79
CA GLY A 464 10.80 5.71 -14.18
C GLY A 464 11.30 7.15 -14.31
N ASP A 465 10.36 8.07 -14.60
CA ASP A 465 10.61 9.51 -14.68
C ASP A 465 11.01 10.07 -13.31
N ILE A 466 12.29 10.42 -13.11
CA ILE A 466 12.81 10.79 -11.78
C ILE A 466 12.16 12.04 -11.16
N PHE A 467 11.55 12.91 -11.97
CA PHE A 467 10.76 14.06 -11.53
C PHE A 467 9.48 14.27 -12.37
N ALA A 468 8.53 15.05 -11.86
CA ALA A 468 7.47 15.66 -12.67
C ALA A 468 7.03 17.00 -12.07
N LEU A 469 6.65 17.95 -12.93
CA LEU A 469 6.08 19.24 -12.53
C LEU A 469 4.58 19.29 -12.86
N THR A 470 3.78 19.88 -11.97
CA THR A 470 2.42 20.33 -12.31
C THR A 470 2.40 21.85 -12.39
N LEU A 471 1.99 22.38 -13.54
CA LEU A 471 1.82 23.80 -13.81
C LEU A 471 0.33 24.17 -13.84
N ARG A 472 0.00 25.41 -13.44
CA ARG A 472 -1.34 25.98 -13.65
C ARG A 472 -1.31 27.51 -13.68
N ALA A 473 -2.21 28.12 -14.44
CA ALA A 473 -2.49 29.55 -14.32
C ALA A 473 -3.37 29.84 -13.08
N PRO A 474 -3.27 31.02 -12.44
CA PRO A 474 -4.08 31.37 -11.26
C PRO A 474 -5.59 31.33 -11.49
N ASP A 475 -6.01 31.66 -12.71
CA ASP A 475 -7.40 31.77 -13.17
C ASP A 475 -7.95 30.46 -13.76
N SER A 476 -7.10 29.43 -13.93
CA SER A 476 -7.43 28.21 -14.65
C SER A 476 -7.58 27.00 -13.74
N LYS A 477 -8.49 26.09 -14.11
CA LYS A 477 -8.59 24.74 -13.55
C LYS A 477 -7.79 23.69 -14.35
N ARG A 478 -7.32 24.04 -15.55
CA ARG A 478 -6.54 23.13 -16.41
C ARG A 478 -5.09 23.09 -15.94
N GLU A 479 -4.69 21.95 -15.41
CA GLU A 479 -3.29 21.64 -15.10
C GLU A 479 -2.55 21.17 -16.35
N ILE A 480 -1.26 21.51 -16.43
CA ILE A 480 -0.30 20.95 -17.38
C ILE A 480 0.70 20.13 -16.56
N ARG A 481 0.98 18.90 -16.99
CA ARG A 481 1.98 18.04 -16.35
C ARG A 481 3.17 17.93 -17.30
N LEU A 482 4.37 18.19 -16.79
CA LEU A 482 5.62 17.97 -17.50
C LEU A 482 6.41 16.86 -16.80
N THR A 483 6.94 15.89 -17.54
CA THR A 483 7.90 14.88 -17.07
C THR A 483 9.22 15.05 -17.85
N PRO A 484 10.32 14.34 -17.56
CA PRO A 484 11.61 14.55 -18.21
C PRO A 484 11.56 14.40 -19.74
N ALA A 485 10.60 13.63 -20.26
CA ALA A 485 10.36 13.47 -21.70
C ALA A 485 9.88 14.77 -22.39
N ASP A 486 9.31 15.72 -21.64
CA ASP A 486 8.89 17.03 -22.13
C ASP A 486 10.04 18.06 -22.11
N PHE A 487 11.25 17.70 -21.68
CA PHE A 487 12.40 18.60 -21.61
C PHE A 487 13.53 18.16 -22.53
N VAL A 488 14.29 19.15 -23.02
CA VAL A 488 15.58 18.91 -23.65
C VAL A 488 16.67 18.96 -22.57
N LEU A 489 17.46 17.89 -22.42
CA LEU A 489 18.67 17.92 -21.60
C LEU A 489 19.72 18.83 -22.26
N LYS A 490 19.99 19.98 -21.67
CA LYS A 490 20.93 21.00 -22.20
C LYS A 490 22.36 20.79 -21.73
N LYS A 491 22.55 20.27 -20.50
CA LYS A 491 23.87 20.18 -19.88
C LYS A 491 23.94 19.00 -18.91
N VAL A 492 25.05 18.27 -18.97
CA VAL A 492 25.44 17.30 -17.94
C VAL A 492 26.78 17.74 -17.37
N GLN A 493 26.86 17.89 -16.05
CA GLN A 493 28.12 18.11 -15.34
C GLN A 493 28.34 16.90 -14.43
N SER A 494 29.44 16.19 -14.64
CA SER A 494 29.83 15.01 -13.85
C SER A 494 31.16 15.29 -13.18
N GLY A 495 31.19 15.16 -11.86
CA GLY A 495 32.41 15.11 -11.06
C GLY A 495 32.74 13.67 -10.68
N LYS A 496 33.68 13.50 -9.74
CA LYS A 496 34.02 12.18 -9.17
C LYS A 496 32.91 11.61 -8.28
N GLU A 497 32.27 12.49 -7.50
CA GLU A 497 31.34 12.14 -6.42
C GLU A 497 29.98 12.88 -6.55
N SER A 498 29.73 13.53 -7.69
CA SER A 498 28.50 14.29 -7.93
C SER A 498 28.13 14.34 -9.40
N VAL A 499 26.84 14.49 -9.70
CA VAL A 499 26.33 14.74 -11.07
C VAL A 499 25.22 15.79 -11.05
N SER A 500 25.10 16.56 -12.12
CA SER A 500 23.93 17.39 -12.36
C SER A 500 23.46 17.32 -13.82
N PHE A 501 22.14 17.27 -13.98
CA PHE A 501 21.42 17.22 -15.25
C PHE A 501 20.54 18.47 -15.35
N HIS A 502 20.76 19.29 -16.38
CA HIS A 502 20.05 20.56 -16.58
C HIS A 502 19.14 20.44 -17.79
N TYR A 503 17.84 20.51 -17.52
CA TYR A 503 16.74 20.31 -18.44
C TYR A 503 16.09 21.66 -18.76
N TRP A 504 15.66 21.86 -20.00
CA TRP A 504 14.87 23.02 -20.41
C TRP A 504 13.66 22.61 -21.24
N ASN A 505 12.49 23.09 -20.85
CA ASN A 505 11.25 23.01 -21.63
C ASN A 505 11.04 24.38 -22.28
N GLU A 506 11.10 24.40 -23.62
CA GLU A 506 10.99 25.62 -24.41
C GLU A 506 9.57 26.20 -24.41
N THR A 507 8.56 25.34 -24.55
CA THR A 507 7.14 25.72 -24.65
C THR A 507 6.64 26.52 -23.45
N GLU A 508 6.99 26.07 -22.25
CA GLU A 508 6.58 26.69 -20.98
C GLU A 508 7.69 27.55 -20.36
N ASN A 509 8.86 27.64 -21.00
CA ASN A 509 10.07 28.32 -20.53
C ASN A 509 10.45 27.96 -19.08
N ILE A 510 10.65 26.68 -18.79
CA ILE A 510 11.05 26.18 -17.47
C ILE A 510 12.40 25.49 -17.53
N THR A 511 13.27 25.82 -16.59
CA THR A 511 14.54 25.11 -16.35
C THR A 511 14.42 24.24 -15.11
N VAL A 512 14.90 23.01 -15.19
CA VAL A 512 15.03 22.09 -14.05
C VAL A 512 16.46 21.60 -13.96
N ALA A 513 17.10 21.74 -12.80
CA ALA A 513 18.39 21.11 -12.53
C ALA A 513 18.20 20.02 -11.47
N VAL A 514 18.44 18.76 -11.85
CA VAL A 514 18.56 17.63 -10.90
C VAL A 514 20.03 17.49 -10.55
N ILE A 515 20.36 17.55 -9.25
CA ILE A 515 21.73 17.52 -8.74
C ILE A 515 21.81 16.40 -7.69
N CYS A 516 22.73 15.46 -7.88
CA CYS A 516 22.96 14.36 -6.96
C CYS A 516 24.40 14.40 -6.45
N ASP A 517 24.57 14.28 -5.13
CA ASP A 517 25.84 14.22 -4.43
C ASP A 517 25.94 12.86 -3.71
N PHE A 518 27.09 12.19 -3.86
CA PHE A 518 27.34 10.83 -3.40
C PHE A 518 28.41 10.77 -2.30
N THR A 519 28.71 11.89 -1.65
CA THR A 519 29.67 11.95 -0.55
C THR A 519 29.15 11.26 0.72
N GLY A 520 30.01 10.46 1.35
CA GLY A 520 29.71 9.82 2.65
C GLY A 520 28.80 8.58 2.55
N LYS A 521 27.76 8.54 3.40
CA LYS A 521 26.88 7.36 3.61
C LYS A 521 25.47 7.51 3.05
N GLN A 522 25.00 8.72 2.76
CA GLN A 522 23.66 8.99 2.25
C GLN A 522 23.78 9.86 0.99
N ALA A 523 23.23 9.41 -0.14
CA ALA A 523 23.24 10.21 -1.36
C ALA A 523 22.24 11.35 -1.21
N GLN A 524 22.68 12.59 -1.42
CA GLN A 524 21.84 13.77 -1.37
C GLN A 524 21.32 14.09 -2.78
N TRP A 525 20.01 14.31 -2.88
CA TRP A 525 19.29 14.59 -4.11
C TRP A 525 18.67 15.98 -4.01
N ARG A 526 18.88 16.81 -5.02
CA ARG A 526 18.32 18.15 -5.09
C ARG A 526 17.67 18.37 -6.44
N ILE A 527 16.52 19.02 -6.42
CA ILE A 527 15.87 19.55 -7.63
C ILE A 527 15.73 21.06 -7.48
N ARG A 528 16.30 21.80 -8.43
CA ARG A 528 16.11 23.25 -8.56
C ARG A 528 15.21 23.50 -9.76
N VAL A 529 14.14 24.27 -9.55
CA VAL A 529 13.14 24.63 -10.55
C VAL A 529 13.18 26.14 -10.72
N GLU A 530 13.46 26.60 -11.94
CA GLU A 530 13.44 28.01 -12.32
C GLU A 530 12.29 28.22 -13.30
N ASN A 531 11.29 29.00 -12.88
CA ASN A 531 10.06 29.19 -13.62
C ASN A 531 10.15 30.47 -14.47
N GLY A 532 10.74 30.36 -15.66
CA GLY A 532 10.80 31.45 -16.65
C GLY A 532 9.47 31.75 -17.34
N ASN A 533 8.40 31.02 -17.03
CA ASN A 533 7.05 31.32 -17.52
C ASN A 533 6.56 32.65 -16.93
N ASN A 534 5.81 33.44 -17.71
CA ASN A 534 5.26 34.72 -17.27
C ASN A 534 3.82 34.63 -16.70
N ARG A 535 3.17 33.46 -16.80
CA ARG A 535 1.76 33.25 -16.41
C ARG A 535 1.54 32.07 -15.47
N LEU A 536 2.19 30.93 -15.75
CA LEU A 536 1.96 29.68 -15.04
C LEU A 536 2.77 29.60 -13.75
N TYR A 537 2.15 29.10 -12.70
CA TYR A 537 2.82 28.69 -11.47
C TYR A 537 3.15 27.21 -11.58
N VAL A 538 4.37 26.81 -11.21
CA VAL A 538 4.65 25.39 -10.91
C VAL A 538 4.06 25.12 -9.53
N LEU A 539 2.91 24.44 -9.46
CA LEU A 539 2.18 24.24 -8.21
C LEU A 539 2.76 23.13 -7.34
N ARG A 540 3.27 22.08 -7.99
CA ARG A 540 3.71 20.82 -7.37
C ARG A 540 4.96 20.31 -8.07
N THR A 541 5.95 19.90 -7.28
CA THR A 541 7.19 19.29 -7.77
C THR A 541 7.30 17.88 -7.20
N LEU A 542 7.04 16.88 -8.03
CA LEU A 542 7.21 15.47 -7.72
C LEU A 542 8.69 15.12 -7.94
N PHE A 543 9.43 14.89 -6.87
CA PHE A 543 10.83 14.47 -6.85
C PHE A 543 11.24 14.08 -5.42
N PRO A 544 12.10 13.05 -5.24
CA PRO A 544 12.40 12.03 -6.24
C PRO A 544 11.21 11.07 -6.44
N TYR A 545 11.14 10.46 -7.63
CA TYR A 545 10.30 9.30 -7.89
C TYR A 545 11.18 8.05 -8.05
N PHE A 546 10.91 7.04 -7.24
CA PHE A 546 11.45 5.70 -7.43
C PHE A 546 10.31 4.72 -7.70
N ALA A 547 10.40 4.01 -8.83
CA ALA A 547 9.45 3.01 -9.28
C ALA A 547 10.13 1.64 -9.37
N GLU A 548 9.34 0.58 -9.21
CA GLU A 548 9.80 -0.82 -9.32
C GLU A 548 10.97 -1.15 -8.39
N LEU A 549 10.95 -0.56 -7.19
CA LEU A 549 11.89 -0.87 -6.12
C LEU A 549 11.66 -2.30 -5.64
N SER A 550 12.72 -3.08 -5.47
CA SER A 550 12.64 -4.43 -4.90
C SER A 550 13.92 -4.73 -4.14
N ILE A 551 13.83 -5.22 -2.90
CA ILE A 551 15.01 -5.68 -2.18
C ILE A 551 15.22 -7.18 -2.45
N GLY A 552 16.47 -7.64 -2.38
CA GLY A 552 16.82 -9.04 -2.59
C GLY A 552 16.39 -9.60 -3.95
N LYS A 553 15.78 -10.78 -3.94
CA LYS A 553 15.47 -11.58 -5.16
C LYS A 553 14.02 -11.49 -5.61
N THR A 554 13.11 -11.10 -4.72
CA THR A 554 11.67 -11.14 -4.95
C THR A 554 11.03 -10.01 -4.15
N PRO A 555 10.08 -9.24 -4.71
CA PRO A 555 9.41 -8.19 -3.96
C PRO A 555 8.34 -8.73 -3.00
N ALA A 556 8.08 -10.04 -3.00
CA ALA A 556 6.99 -10.69 -2.25
C ALA A 556 7.09 -10.57 -0.71
N ASP A 557 8.30 -10.44 -0.18
CA ASP A 557 8.65 -10.30 1.24
C ASP A 557 9.12 -8.88 1.61
N ASP A 558 9.27 -7.99 0.63
CA ASP A 558 9.56 -6.57 0.87
C ASP A 558 8.49 -5.92 1.76
N THR A 559 8.96 -5.14 2.74
CA THR A 559 8.11 -4.37 3.66
C THR A 559 8.44 -2.88 3.55
N VAL A 560 7.45 -2.06 3.22
CA VAL A 560 7.55 -0.60 3.36
C VAL A 560 7.20 -0.19 4.79
N ILE A 561 8.09 0.58 5.40
CA ILE A 561 7.84 1.33 6.63
C ILE A 561 7.39 2.74 6.27
N PHE A 562 6.15 3.07 6.64
CA PHE A 562 5.52 4.35 6.35
C PHE A 562 5.10 5.04 7.66
N PRO A 563 5.87 6.03 8.16
CA PRO A 563 5.61 6.82 9.37
C PRO A 563 4.36 7.71 9.37
N GLN A 564 3.19 7.15 9.04
CA GLN A 564 1.90 7.81 9.27
C GLN A 564 1.44 7.53 10.71
N SER A 565 1.25 8.58 11.51
CA SER A 565 0.98 8.47 12.96
C SER A 565 2.02 7.57 13.67
N TYR A 566 1.63 6.42 14.23
CA TYR A 566 2.51 5.52 14.99
C TYR A 566 3.38 4.56 14.14
N VAL A 567 3.46 4.77 12.82
CA VAL A 567 4.03 3.86 11.79
C VAL A 567 3.04 2.81 11.28
N LYS A 568 3.02 2.64 9.95
CA LYS A 568 2.31 1.57 9.23
C LYS A 568 3.32 0.70 8.48
N ARG A 569 3.12 -0.62 8.52
CA ARG A 569 3.80 -1.58 7.66
C ARG A 569 2.93 -1.88 6.45
N ILE A 570 3.52 -1.89 5.27
CA ILE A 570 2.82 -2.14 3.99
C ILE A 570 3.64 -3.21 3.26
N TYR A 571 2.95 -4.17 2.63
CA TYR A 571 3.57 -5.30 1.91
C TYR A 571 3.25 -5.16 0.42
N PRO A 572 4.08 -4.46 -0.38
CA PRO A 572 3.67 -3.93 -1.69
C PRO A 572 3.25 -5.03 -2.67
N ALA A 573 3.99 -6.14 -2.71
CA ALA A 573 3.69 -7.26 -3.61
C ALA A 573 2.59 -8.22 -3.11
N GLN A 574 2.07 -8.04 -1.89
CA GLN A 574 1.03 -8.92 -1.32
C GLN A 574 -0.40 -8.39 -1.48
N GLY A 575 -0.59 -7.24 -2.14
CA GLY A 575 -1.92 -6.74 -2.47
C GLY A 575 -1.90 -5.72 -3.61
N GLY A 576 -3.02 -5.61 -4.31
CA GLY A 576 -3.19 -4.63 -5.38
C GLY A 576 -3.16 -3.17 -4.87
N ARG A 577 -3.43 -2.22 -5.77
CA ARG A 577 -3.35 -0.77 -5.53
C ARG A 577 -4.16 -0.24 -4.33
N SER A 578 -5.07 -1.01 -3.74
CA SER A 578 -5.71 -0.71 -2.45
C SER A 578 -4.73 -0.65 -1.27
N LEU A 579 -3.51 -1.19 -1.40
CA LEU A 579 -2.43 -1.05 -0.43
C LEU A 579 -1.63 0.26 -0.54
N SER A 580 -1.79 1.05 -1.62
CA SER A 580 -1.13 2.35 -1.72
C SER A 580 -1.53 3.27 -0.55
N ARG A 581 -0.58 4.03 -0.02
CA ARG A 581 -0.76 4.99 1.07
C ARG A 581 -0.19 6.32 0.66
N GLU A 582 -0.87 7.38 1.08
CA GLU A 582 -0.36 8.74 1.01
C GLU A 582 -0.66 9.50 2.30
N ALA A 583 0.19 10.47 2.60
CA ALA A 583 0.07 11.36 3.74
C ALA A 583 0.93 12.62 3.52
N MET A 584 0.78 13.61 4.39
CA MET A 584 1.51 14.88 4.31
C MET A 584 2.52 14.98 5.45
N PHE A 585 3.74 15.45 5.16
CA PHE A 585 4.73 15.86 6.15
C PHE A 585 5.08 17.36 6.00
N PRO A 586 5.18 18.13 7.10
CA PRO A 586 4.68 17.80 8.43
C PRO A 586 3.14 17.92 8.46
N ALA A 587 2.45 16.83 8.82
CA ALA A 587 1.00 16.80 9.09
C ALA A 587 0.62 15.43 9.69
N SER A 588 -0.02 14.56 8.90
CA SER A 588 -0.42 13.19 9.26
C SER A 588 0.72 12.17 9.20
N MET A 589 1.82 12.48 8.51
CA MET A 589 3.10 11.81 8.73
C MET A 589 3.71 12.31 10.03
N SER A 590 4.13 11.39 10.90
CA SER A 590 4.85 11.74 12.13
C SER A 590 6.31 12.09 11.87
N MET A 591 6.90 11.55 10.79
CA MET A 591 8.30 11.75 10.42
C MET A 591 8.46 11.87 8.89
N GLY A 592 9.45 12.64 8.44
CA GLY A 592 9.71 12.95 7.03
C GLY A 592 10.53 11.90 6.26
N TRP A 593 10.39 10.61 6.60
CA TRP A 593 11.11 9.51 5.93
C TRP A 593 10.22 8.30 5.69
N THR A 594 10.70 7.37 4.87
CA THR A 594 10.12 6.05 4.62
C THR A 594 11.23 5.11 4.16
N ASP A 595 11.03 3.81 4.34
CA ASP A 595 12.01 2.77 4.01
C ASP A 595 11.33 1.57 3.37
N LEU A 596 12.05 0.87 2.49
CA LEU A 596 11.68 -0.41 1.91
C LEU A 596 12.76 -1.43 2.29
N TYR A 597 12.42 -2.47 3.05
CA TYR A 597 13.40 -3.45 3.51
C TYR A 597 12.95 -4.91 3.37
N ASP A 598 13.93 -5.79 3.21
CA ASP A 598 13.86 -7.25 3.33
C ASP A 598 14.80 -7.68 4.46
N PRO A 599 14.33 -8.43 5.48
CA PRO A 599 15.19 -8.99 6.54
C PRO A 599 16.44 -9.75 6.09
N ALA A 600 16.49 -10.25 4.85
CA ALA A 600 17.63 -10.95 4.26
C ALA A 600 18.45 -10.10 3.26
N GLY A 601 17.86 -9.06 2.68
CA GLY A 601 18.44 -8.25 1.59
C GLY A 601 18.86 -6.82 1.98
N GLY A 602 18.54 -6.38 3.20
CA GLY A 602 18.79 -5.01 3.67
C GLY A 602 17.63 -4.06 3.39
N GLY A 603 17.90 -2.79 3.09
CA GLY A 603 16.84 -1.83 2.77
C GLY A 603 17.27 -0.59 1.99
N PHE A 604 16.27 0.20 1.61
CA PHE A 604 16.35 1.42 0.83
C PHE A 604 15.59 2.55 1.54
N PHE A 605 16.35 3.37 2.25
CA PHE A 605 15.89 4.55 2.95
C PHE A 605 15.69 5.72 1.99
N LEU A 606 14.60 6.47 2.19
CA LEU A 606 14.31 7.72 1.51
C LEU A 606 13.74 8.75 2.51
N MET A 607 14.32 9.95 2.56
CA MET A 607 13.88 11.04 3.44
C MET A 607 13.86 12.42 2.78
N ILE A 608 13.04 13.29 3.35
CA ILE A 608 12.98 14.71 3.08
C ILE A 608 14.13 15.39 3.84
N ASP A 609 15.04 16.07 3.13
CA ASP A 609 16.17 16.80 3.72
C ASP A 609 15.87 18.31 3.70
N ASP A 610 14.78 18.69 4.34
CA ASP A 610 14.19 20.03 4.28
C ASP A 610 14.09 20.65 5.68
N PRO A 611 15.06 21.50 6.09
CA PRO A 611 15.03 22.19 7.38
C PRO A 611 13.99 23.33 7.42
N ASP A 612 13.37 23.70 6.29
CA ASP A 612 12.24 24.63 6.23
C ASP A 612 10.89 23.92 6.39
N PHE A 613 10.88 22.59 6.50
CA PHE A 613 9.70 21.75 6.73
C PHE A 613 8.54 22.06 5.77
N LEU A 614 8.84 22.34 4.51
CA LEU A 614 7.82 22.65 3.51
C LEU A 614 6.97 21.42 3.21
N LEU A 615 5.65 21.63 3.17
CA LEU A 615 4.65 20.58 3.00
C LEU A 615 4.95 19.68 1.81
N THR A 616 5.14 18.40 2.10
CA THR A 616 5.51 17.36 1.15
C THR A 616 4.50 16.22 1.26
N ARG A 617 3.85 15.86 0.15
CA ARG A 617 3.09 14.62 0.06
C ARG A 617 4.07 13.47 -0.06
N MET A 618 3.95 12.50 0.82
CA MET A 618 4.68 11.24 0.79
C MET A 618 3.71 10.16 0.37
N ALA A 619 4.08 9.33 -0.61
CA ALA A 619 3.26 8.21 -1.05
C ALA A 619 4.11 6.97 -1.34
N CYS A 620 3.50 5.80 -1.13
CA CYS A 620 4.09 4.50 -1.45
C CYS A 620 3.00 3.48 -1.79
N GLY A 621 3.37 2.39 -2.46
CA GLY A 621 2.44 1.33 -2.84
C GLY A 621 3.10 0.30 -3.76
N PRO A 622 2.34 -0.65 -4.34
CA PRO A 622 2.81 -1.45 -5.47
C PRO A 622 3.11 -0.56 -6.67
N SER A 623 4.17 -0.87 -7.41
CA SER A 623 4.48 -0.24 -8.69
C SER A 623 3.35 -0.45 -9.71
N ALA A 624 3.28 0.38 -10.75
CA ALA A 624 2.19 0.34 -11.72
C ALA A 624 1.99 -1.03 -12.41
N ASN A 625 3.04 -1.85 -12.47
CA ASN A 625 3.08 -3.21 -13.02
C ASN A 625 3.13 -4.34 -11.96
N ASN A 626 2.97 -4.01 -10.67
CA ASN A 626 3.06 -4.93 -9.52
C ASN A 626 4.40 -5.71 -9.37
N ASN A 627 5.48 -5.28 -10.03
CA ASN A 627 6.80 -5.95 -9.97
C ASN A 627 7.72 -5.42 -8.84
N GLY A 628 7.23 -4.53 -7.99
CA GLY A 628 7.97 -3.95 -6.86
C GLY A 628 7.14 -2.91 -6.13
N ALA A 629 7.81 -2.09 -5.33
CA ALA A 629 7.24 -0.92 -4.69
C ALA A 629 7.44 0.35 -5.52
N GLU A 630 6.60 1.35 -5.29
CA GLU A 630 6.88 2.75 -5.62
C GLU A 630 7.03 3.58 -4.34
N MET A 631 7.93 4.57 -4.38
CA MET A 631 8.14 5.56 -3.31
C MET A 631 8.25 6.94 -3.96
N ILE A 632 7.38 7.85 -3.52
CA ILE A 632 7.13 9.13 -4.19
C ILE A 632 7.11 10.26 -3.17
N PHE A 633 7.90 11.29 -3.40
CA PHE A 633 7.72 12.59 -2.75
C PHE A 633 7.23 13.65 -3.74
N GLU A 634 6.31 14.49 -3.27
CA GLU A 634 5.78 15.62 -4.03
C GLU A 634 5.70 16.85 -3.13
N LYS A 635 6.56 17.84 -3.39
CA LYS A 635 6.54 19.11 -2.69
C LYS A 635 5.28 19.89 -3.10
N ARG A 636 4.47 20.28 -2.11
CA ARG A 636 3.27 21.12 -2.25
C ARG A 636 3.62 22.59 -1.98
N HIS A 637 4.66 23.06 -2.66
CA HIS A 637 5.14 24.44 -2.61
C HIS A 637 5.25 24.97 -4.03
N SER A 638 4.65 26.13 -4.29
CA SER A 638 4.50 26.69 -5.62
C SER A 638 5.62 27.66 -6.00
N VAL A 639 6.19 27.48 -7.19
CA VAL A 639 7.14 28.43 -7.79
C VAL A 639 6.36 29.41 -8.67
N PRO A 640 6.27 30.71 -8.32
CA PRO A 640 5.53 31.70 -9.10
C PRO A 640 6.22 31.97 -10.46
N PRO A 641 5.54 32.64 -11.41
CA PRO A 641 6.17 33.22 -12.60
C PRO A 641 7.41 34.06 -12.25
N GLY A 642 8.52 33.83 -12.95
CA GLY A 642 9.83 34.41 -12.64
C GLY A 642 10.51 33.89 -11.37
N GLY A 643 9.89 32.97 -10.63
CA GLY A 643 10.39 32.44 -9.37
C GLY A 643 11.40 31.31 -9.51
N THR A 644 12.07 30.98 -8.41
CA THR A 644 12.96 29.82 -8.29
C THR A 644 12.75 29.13 -6.94
N ALA A 645 12.85 27.80 -6.91
CA ALA A 645 12.90 27.03 -5.67
C ALA A 645 13.88 25.85 -5.79
N GLU A 646 14.45 25.41 -4.67
CA GLU A 646 15.28 24.20 -4.58
C GLU A 646 14.74 23.30 -3.46
N PHE A 647 14.62 21.99 -3.72
CA PHE A 647 14.12 21.02 -2.76
C PHE A 647 15.11 19.86 -2.59
N CYS A 648 15.41 19.53 -1.33
CA CYS A 648 16.46 18.59 -0.94
C CYS A 648 15.89 17.32 -0.31
N TYR A 649 16.54 16.19 -0.60
CA TYR A 649 16.16 14.83 -0.18
C TYR A 649 17.40 13.98 0.01
N ARG A 650 17.30 12.86 0.74
CA ARG A 650 18.38 11.87 0.86
C ARG A 650 17.89 10.46 0.64
N THR A 651 18.77 9.61 0.12
CA THR A 651 18.58 8.15 0.08
C THR A 651 19.78 7.44 0.69
N ALA A 652 19.56 6.27 1.27
CA ALA A 652 20.66 5.36 1.62
C ALA A 652 20.27 3.92 1.32
N VAL A 653 21.26 3.13 0.90
CA VAL A 653 21.17 1.67 0.94
C VAL A 653 21.79 1.22 2.27
N HIS A 654 21.17 0.26 2.95
CA HIS A 654 21.69 -0.29 4.20
C HIS A 654 21.56 -1.82 4.29
N PRO A 655 22.41 -2.52 5.05
CA PRO A 655 22.37 -3.97 5.19
C PRO A 655 21.43 -4.47 6.30
N GLY A 656 21.00 -3.60 7.22
CA GLY A 656 20.06 -3.96 8.29
C GLY A 656 18.60 -3.75 7.91
N ASP A 657 17.73 -3.85 8.92
CA ASP A 657 16.31 -3.54 8.81
C ASP A 657 16.04 -2.03 8.99
N TRP A 658 14.74 -1.68 9.00
CA TRP A 658 14.23 -0.33 9.16
C TRP A 658 14.71 0.45 10.40
N HIS A 659 15.29 -0.21 11.42
CA HIS A 659 15.89 0.51 12.54
C HIS A 659 17.09 1.36 12.08
N GLN A 660 17.85 0.89 11.07
CA GLN A 660 18.95 1.67 10.50
C GLN A 660 18.43 2.91 9.76
N ALA A 661 17.34 2.78 9.00
CA ALA A 661 16.64 3.92 8.41
C ALA A 661 16.13 4.92 9.48
N ALA A 662 15.56 4.42 10.58
CA ALA A 662 15.11 5.26 11.69
C ALA A 662 16.28 5.98 12.40
N ASP A 663 17.44 5.34 12.54
CA ASP A 663 18.65 5.93 13.11
C ASP A 663 19.25 7.01 12.20
N LEU A 664 19.26 6.80 10.87
CA LEU A 664 19.67 7.81 9.88
C LEU A 664 18.77 9.05 9.96
N TYR A 665 17.45 8.87 10.09
CA TYR A 665 16.53 9.98 10.30
C TYR A 665 16.70 10.63 11.68
N ARG A 666 16.94 9.87 12.75
CA ARG A 666 17.16 10.43 14.10
C ARG A 666 18.38 11.36 14.11
N ALA A 667 19.48 10.96 13.50
CA ALA A 667 20.68 11.79 13.41
C ALA A 667 20.44 13.11 12.65
N TRP A 668 19.56 13.11 11.63
CA TRP A 668 19.12 14.33 10.97
C TRP A 668 18.18 15.16 11.86
N ALA A 669 17.19 14.53 12.49
CA ALA A 669 16.19 15.19 13.31
C ALA A 669 16.78 15.85 14.56
N GLU A 670 17.73 15.21 15.24
CA GLU A 670 18.44 15.80 16.38
C GLU A 670 19.25 17.04 15.99
N LYS A 671 19.74 17.11 14.74
CA LYS A 671 20.49 18.25 14.21
C LYS A 671 19.59 19.39 13.71
N HIS A 672 18.47 19.07 13.06
CA HIS A 672 17.66 20.04 12.32
C HIS A 672 16.33 20.41 13.00
N ILE A 673 15.77 19.54 13.84
CA ILE A 673 14.59 19.82 14.66
C ILE A 673 15.01 20.15 16.11
N GLY A 674 16.01 19.43 16.63
CA GLY A 674 16.51 19.60 17.99
C GLY A 674 15.95 18.58 18.99
N LYS A 675 16.29 18.77 20.27
CA LYS A 675 15.78 17.97 21.39
C LYS A 675 14.62 18.69 22.07
N PRO A 676 13.52 18.00 22.42
CA PRO A 676 12.37 18.62 23.07
C PRO A 676 12.71 19.33 24.38
N ASP A 677 12.22 20.56 24.52
CA ASP A 677 12.36 21.38 25.72
C ASP A 677 11.14 21.20 26.64
N LEU A 678 11.04 20.04 27.26
CA LEU A 678 9.96 19.65 28.15
C LEU A 678 10.29 19.97 29.64
N PRO A 679 9.29 20.34 30.46
CA PRO A 679 9.40 20.37 31.91
C PRO A 679 9.90 19.04 32.48
N GLN A 680 10.64 19.04 33.60
CA GLN A 680 11.19 17.81 34.18
C GLN A 680 10.09 16.81 34.53
N TRP A 681 9.03 17.26 35.21
CA TRP A 681 7.90 16.41 35.60
C TRP A 681 7.28 15.69 34.39
N LEU A 682 7.16 16.36 33.23
CA LEU A 682 6.56 15.79 32.03
C LEU A 682 7.47 14.75 31.34
N ARG A 683 8.80 14.84 31.53
CA ARG A 683 9.75 13.81 31.06
C ARG A 683 9.73 12.55 31.92
N GLU A 684 9.43 12.72 33.21
CA GLU A 684 9.40 11.65 34.22
C GLU A 684 8.00 11.03 34.36
N SER A 685 6.96 11.72 33.87
CA SER A 685 5.56 11.32 33.99
C SER A 685 5.19 10.08 33.17
N ASN A 686 4.30 9.25 33.74
CA ASN A 686 3.66 8.13 33.03
C ASN A 686 2.55 8.57 32.07
N GLY A 687 2.13 9.85 32.11
CA GLY A 687 1.14 10.43 31.20
C GLY A 687 0.11 11.33 31.90
N LEU A 688 -0.91 11.73 31.14
CA LEU A 688 -1.96 12.66 31.58
C LEU A 688 -3.33 11.99 31.50
N TYR A 689 -4.18 12.20 32.50
CA TYR A 689 -5.57 11.73 32.48
C TYR A 689 -6.46 12.68 31.65
N ALA A 690 -6.85 12.24 30.46
CA ALA A 690 -7.77 13.00 29.61
C ALA A 690 -9.23 12.84 30.09
N ASN A 691 -9.90 13.96 30.34
CA ASN A 691 -11.32 14.03 30.70
C ASN A 691 -12.07 15.03 29.81
N SER A 692 -13.39 14.89 29.70
CA SER A 692 -14.25 15.84 28.98
C SER A 692 -15.32 16.39 29.91
N VAL A 693 -15.23 17.69 30.22
CA VAL A 693 -16.15 18.38 31.15
C VAL A 693 -17.57 18.34 30.59
N GLN A 694 -17.74 18.58 29.28
CA GLN A 694 -19.03 18.58 28.60
C GLN A 694 -19.75 17.22 28.59
N TRP A 695 -19.02 16.10 28.52
CA TRP A 695 -19.62 14.77 28.29
C TRP A 695 -20.12 14.11 29.58
N ARG A 696 -19.58 14.48 30.75
CA ARG A 696 -20.02 14.00 32.07
C ARG A 696 -21.20 14.82 32.64
N GLY A 697 -21.95 15.54 31.80
CA GLY A 697 -23.14 16.30 32.21
C GLY A 697 -22.79 17.63 32.89
N LYS A 698 -23.35 17.90 34.08
CA LYS A 698 -22.97 19.04 34.92
C LYS A 698 -21.69 18.74 35.72
N SER A 699 -20.59 18.43 35.03
CA SER A 699 -19.30 18.40 35.72
C SER A 699 -18.84 19.84 35.95
N ALA A 700 -18.84 20.27 37.20
CA ALA A 700 -18.38 21.60 37.56
C ALA A 700 -16.84 21.66 37.62
N PHE A 701 -16.24 22.84 37.43
CA PHE A 701 -14.80 23.04 37.59
C PHE A 701 -14.30 22.61 38.99
N SER A 702 -15.15 22.74 40.01
CA SER A 702 -14.90 22.26 41.37
C SER A 702 -14.69 20.73 41.51
N LEU A 703 -14.99 19.93 40.48
CA LEU A 703 -14.70 18.48 40.47
C LEU A 703 -13.30 18.12 39.96
N LEU A 704 -12.61 19.04 39.28
CA LEU A 704 -11.29 18.78 38.70
C LEU A 704 -10.24 18.34 39.74
N PRO A 705 -10.20 18.85 40.99
CA PRO A 705 -9.24 18.37 41.98
C PRO A 705 -9.46 16.90 42.35
N GLY A 706 -10.72 16.44 42.45
CA GLY A 706 -11.03 15.03 42.69
C GLY A 706 -10.57 14.14 41.53
N LEU A 707 -10.80 14.57 40.29
CA LEU A 707 -10.33 13.86 39.10
C LEU A 707 -8.79 13.77 39.02
N TYR A 708 -8.09 14.81 39.49
CA TYR A 708 -6.64 14.75 39.63
C TYR A 708 -6.20 13.76 40.72
N LEU A 709 -6.85 13.74 41.89
CA LEU A 709 -6.51 12.78 42.95
C LEU A 709 -6.74 11.32 42.51
N ASP A 710 -7.82 11.05 41.75
CA ASP A 710 -8.04 9.74 41.11
C ASP A 710 -6.92 9.38 40.12
N ALA A 711 -6.45 10.34 39.32
CA ALA A 711 -5.36 10.16 38.37
C ALA A 711 -4.00 9.94 39.05
N ALA A 712 -3.70 10.71 40.10
CA ALA A 712 -2.50 10.60 40.91
C ALA A 712 -2.43 9.27 41.67
N ALA A 713 -3.57 8.77 42.18
CA ALA A 713 -3.66 7.42 42.74
C ALA A 713 -3.37 6.31 41.71
N GLY A 714 -3.55 6.59 40.42
CA GLY A 714 -3.15 5.75 39.29
C GLY A 714 -1.71 5.97 38.79
N GLY A 715 -0.93 6.87 39.41
CA GLY A 715 0.45 7.17 39.01
C GLY A 715 0.59 8.17 37.85
N LEU A 716 -0.40 9.06 37.66
CA LEU A 716 -0.40 10.12 36.65
C LEU A 716 -0.26 11.51 37.28
N ASP A 717 0.62 12.35 36.74
CA ASP A 717 1.03 13.63 37.36
C ASP A 717 0.14 14.81 36.95
N GLY A 718 -0.82 14.60 36.04
CA GLY A 718 -1.73 15.66 35.63
C GLY A 718 -2.97 15.21 34.86
N ILE A 719 -3.86 16.18 34.62
CA ILE A 719 -5.12 16.01 33.89
C ILE A 719 -5.19 16.92 32.67
N VAL A 720 -5.96 16.52 31.66
CA VAL A 720 -6.27 17.35 30.48
C VAL A 720 -7.79 17.37 30.28
N SER A 721 -8.39 18.55 30.46
CA SER A 721 -9.83 18.77 30.40
C SER A 721 -10.29 19.36 29.07
N TRP A 722 -11.09 18.61 28.32
CA TRP A 722 -11.71 19.05 27.07
C TRP A 722 -13.12 19.61 27.24
N GLY A 723 -13.49 20.55 26.37
CA GLY A 723 -14.84 21.09 26.28
C GLY A 723 -15.19 22.17 27.31
N GLN A 724 -14.19 22.73 28.00
CA GLN A 724 -14.37 23.72 29.08
C GLN A 724 -15.05 25.03 28.63
N GLN A 725 -14.99 25.35 27.33
CA GLN A 725 -15.67 26.49 26.69
C GLN A 725 -17.09 26.20 26.18
N SER A 726 -17.57 24.96 26.34
CA SER A 726 -18.82 24.49 25.74
C SER A 726 -20.01 24.56 26.73
N TYR A 727 -21.04 23.77 26.48
CA TYR A 727 -22.16 23.52 27.39
C TYR A 727 -22.31 22.01 27.64
N PRO A 728 -23.04 21.56 28.69
CA PRO A 728 -23.28 20.14 28.94
C PRO A 728 -23.83 19.40 27.70
N LYS A 729 -23.14 18.32 27.30
CA LYS A 729 -23.37 17.55 26.07
C LYS A 729 -23.21 18.35 24.75
N GLY A 730 -22.52 19.49 24.81
CA GLY A 730 -22.08 20.26 23.66
C GLY A 730 -20.81 19.70 23.01
N PRO A 731 -20.39 20.29 21.87
CA PRO A 731 -19.14 19.95 21.17
C PRO A 731 -17.90 20.61 21.80
N CYS A 732 -16.71 20.09 21.50
CA CYS A 732 -15.45 20.49 22.14
C CYS A 732 -15.07 21.98 21.99
N GLY A 733 -15.48 22.67 20.92
CA GLY A 733 -15.23 24.11 20.74
C GLY A 733 -15.91 24.72 19.53
N ASP A 734 -16.00 26.06 19.52
CA ASP A 734 -16.46 26.89 18.39
C ASP A 734 -15.44 27.98 17.98
N GLY A 735 -14.22 27.91 18.50
CA GLY A 735 -13.21 28.98 18.39
C GLY A 735 -13.24 29.96 19.57
N PHE A 736 -14.17 29.84 20.51
CA PHE A 736 -14.09 30.50 21.81
C PHE A 736 -13.36 29.64 22.83
N TYR A 737 -12.47 30.23 23.65
CA TYR A 737 -11.67 29.48 24.63
C TYR A 737 -11.87 29.88 26.09
N TYR A 738 -12.70 30.88 26.41
CA TYR A 738 -12.95 31.26 27.81
C TYR A 738 -13.71 30.15 28.58
N PRO A 739 -13.44 29.95 29.88
CA PRO A 739 -14.19 29.00 30.72
C PRO A 739 -15.68 29.27 30.71
N SER A 740 -16.48 28.27 30.37
CA SER A 740 -17.92 28.43 30.23
C SER A 740 -18.63 28.52 31.60
N PRO A 741 -19.45 29.55 31.85
CA PRO A 741 -20.33 29.62 33.03
C PRO A 741 -21.32 28.44 33.15
N CYS A 742 -21.48 27.60 32.11
CA CYS A 742 -22.28 26.38 32.23
C CYS A 742 -21.61 25.29 33.09
N PHE A 743 -20.33 25.42 33.43
CA PHE A 743 -19.55 24.49 34.27
C PHE A 743 -19.02 25.12 35.56
N GLY A 744 -19.39 26.36 35.88
CA GLY A 744 -18.92 27.10 37.06
C GLY A 744 -18.27 28.42 36.70
N SER A 745 -17.87 29.18 37.71
CA SER A 745 -17.22 30.48 37.54
C SER A 745 -15.73 30.36 37.16
N ALA A 746 -15.15 31.46 36.68
CA ALA A 746 -13.72 31.54 36.39
C ALA A 746 -12.87 31.41 37.67
N GLU A 747 -13.38 31.92 38.79
CA GLU A 747 -12.81 31.77 40.13
C GLU A 747 -12.86 30.33 40.62
N GLU A 748 -13.95 29.58 40.33
CA GLU A 748 -14.01 28.14 40.63
C GLU A 748 -12.98 27.35 39.82
N LEU A 749 -12.74 27.71 38.55
CA LEU A 749 -11.66 27.11 37.75
C LEU A 749 -10.27 27.44 38.32
N ARG A 750 -10.02 28.71 38.66
CA ARG A 750 -8.76 29.14 39.29
C ARG A 750 -8.52 28.42 40.62
N ALA A 751 -9.57 28.29 41.45
CA ALA A 751 -9.50 27.59 42.73
C ALA A 751 -9.24 26.08 42.56
N ALA A 752 -9.88 25.45 41.57
CA ALA A 752 -9.65 24.06 41.22
C ALA A 752 -8.20 23.80 40.77
N ASN A 753 -7.68 24.60 39.84
CA ASN A 753 -6.29 24.49 39.38
C ASN A 753 -5.29 24.79 40.50
N LEU A 754 -5.58 25.75 41.40
CA LEU A 754 -4.77 26.00 42.59
C LEU A 754 -4.75 24.80 43.55
N ALA A 755 -5.88 24.10 43.72
CA ALA A 755 -5.95 22.89 44.53
C ALA A 755 -5.14 21.73 43.91
N ILE A 756 -5.21 21.56 42.58
CA ILE A 756 -4.39 20.59 41.84
C ILE A 756 -2.89 20.88 42.01
N ARG A 757 -2.45 22.13 41.79
CA ARG A 757 -1.04 22.54 42.00
C ARG A 757 -0.57 22.31 43.44
N LYS A 758 -1.41 22.61 44.44
CA LYS A 758 -1.10 22.35 45.86
C LYS A 758 -0.95 20.86 46.20
N ALA A 759 -1.55 19.98 45.41
CA ALA A 759 -1.41 18.54 45.53
C ALA A 759 -0.25 17.97 44.68
N GLY A 760 0.57 18.82 44.06
CA GLY A 760 1.69 18.43 43.20
C GLY A 760 1.30 18.12 41.74
N GLY A 761 0.08 18.49 41.33
CA GLY A 761 -0.46 18.14 40.02
C GLY A 761 -0.42 19.25 38.98
N HIS A 762 -0.57 18.84 37.71
CA HIS A 762 -0.68 19.72 36.55
C HIS A 762 -2.05 19.62 35.88
N SER A 763 -2.54 20.72 35.31
CA SER A 763 -3.82 20.75 34.57
C SER A 763 -3.70 21.49 33.23
N GLY A 764 -4.16 20.83 32.16
CA GLY A 764 -4.25 21.39 30.81
C GLY A 764 -5.68 21.46 30.28
N PHE A 765 -5.93 22.35 29.32
CA PHE A 765 -7.26 22.58 28.74
C PHE A 765 -7.25 22.51 27.20
N TYR A 766 -8.41 22.50 26.55
CA TYR A 766 -8.51 22.34 25.10
C TYR A 766 -8.48 23.67 24.34
N GLN A 767 -7.61 23.78 23.33
CA GLN A 767 -7.61 24.80 22.27
C GLN A 767 -7.69 24.10 20.90
N TRP A 768 -7.97 24.87 19.84
CA TRP A 768 -8.25 24.34 18.50
C TRP A 768 -7.72 25.25 17.41
N MET A 769 -7.29 24.71 16.27
CA MET A 769 -6.77 25.50 15.14
C MET A 769 -7.85 25.94 14.11
N ASN A 770 -9.11 25.51 14.27
CA ASN A 770 -10.21 25.86 13.38
C ASN A 770 -11.18 26.88 13.98
N TRP A 771 -12.05 27.42 13.12
CA TRP A 771 -12.91 28.54 13.43
C TRP A 771 -14.36 28.33 12.98
N ASN A 772 -15.33 28.52 13.87
CA ASN A 772 -16.75 28.37 13.52
C ASN A 772 -17.29 29.58 12.74
N GLU A 773 -17.96 29.34 11.62
CA GLU A 773 -18.45 30.40 10.72
C GLU A 773 -19.41 31.41 11.37
N LYS A 774 -20.03 31.07 12.50
CA LYS A 774 -21.01 31.92 13.20
C LYS A 774 -20.43 32.70 14.38
N TYR A 775 -19.19 32.44 14.80
CA TYR A 775 -18.66 32.99 16.05
C TYR A 775 -18.53 34.53 16.01
N GLU A 776 -18.01 35.09 14.92
CA GLU A 776 -17.77 36.53 14.78
C GLU A 776 -19.07 37.35 14.64
N SER A 777 -20.10 36.80 13.98
CA SER A 777 -21.37 37.45 13.69
C SER A 777 -22.44 37.25 14.78
N SER A 778 -22.24 36.31 15.69
CA SER A 778 -23.17 35.99 16.78
C SER A 778 -22.99 36.91 17.99
N SER A 779 -24.10 37.32 18.62
CA SER A 779 -24.13 37.96 19.95
C SER A 779 -23.87 36.98 21.11
N SER A 780 -23.65 35.71 20.80
CA SER A 780 -23.48 34.58 21.73
C SER A 780 -22.35 33.65 21.29
N VAL A 781 -21.78 32.91 22.24
CA VAL A 781 -20.74 31.88 22.06
C VAL A 781 -21.27 30.51 22.51
N ALA A 782 -20.43 29.47 22.46
CA ALA A 782 -20.77 28.09 22.74
C ALA A 782 -22.01 27.62 21.94
N PHE A 783 -21.96 27.81 20.61
CA PHE A 783 -23.08 27.53 19.69
C PHE A 783 -24.40 28.21 20.08
N GLY A 784 -24.31 29.45 20.60
CA GLY A 784 -25.47 30.28 20.93
C GLY A 784 -26.04 30.07 22.34
N LYS A 785 -25.36 29.30 23.20
CA LYS A 785 -25.83 29.00 24.57
C LYS A 785 -25.46 30.03 25.63
N ILE A 786 -24.46 30.87 25.36
CA ILE A 786 -23.92 31.85 26.33
C ILE A 786 -23.88 33.20 25.63
N ARG A 787 -24.46 34.27 26.20
CA ARG A 787 -24.48 35.59 25.54
C ARG A 787 -23.15 36.30 25.79
N LYS A 788 -22.57 36.96 24.79
CA LYS A 788 -21.28 37.68 24.93
C LYS A 788 -21.32 38.74 26.04
N LYS A 789 -22.48 39.35 26.30
CA LYS A 789 -22.72 40.31 27.40
C LYS A 789 -22.74 39.71 28.82
N GLU A 790 -22.67 38.39 28.95
CA GLU A 790 -22.62 37.68 30.25
C GLU A 790 -21.17 37.30 30.63
N LEU A 791 -20.21 37.66 29.79
CA LEU A 791 -18.79 37.39 29.91
C LEU A 791 -18.03 38.71 30.17
N PRO A 792 -16.79 38.66 30.68
CA PRO A 792 -15.99 39.88 30.90
C PRO A 792 -15.85 40.71 29.62
N ALA A 793 -16.01 42.02 29.76
CA ALA A 793 -16.08 42.96 28.62
C ALA A 793 -14.72 43.21 27.95
N ASP A 794 -13.63 42.84 28.61
CA ASP A 794 -12.24 42.97 28.18
C ASP A 794 -11.71 41.74 27.44
N LEU A 795 -12.51 40.68 27.28
CA LEU A 795 -12.11 39.51 26.50
C LEU A 795 -11.85 39.87 25.03
N LEU A 796 -10.77 39.30 24.49
CA LEU A 796 -10.48 39.39 23.07
C LEU A 796 -11.51 38.60 22.26
N TYR A 797 -12.33 39.34 21.50
CA TYR A 797 -13.21 38.81 20.45
C TYR A 797 -12.67 39.21 19.08
N GLN A 798 -12.73 38.30 18.11
CA GLN A 798 -12.38 38.64 16.73
C GLN A 798 -13.51 39.44 16.05
N PRO A 799 -13.19 40.46 15.25
CA PRO A 799 -14.17 41.29 14.57
C PRO A 799 -14.78 40.58 13.35
N PRO A 800 -15.95 41.04 12.87
CA PRO A 800 -16.53 40.56 11.61
C PRO A 800 -15.52 40.57 10.44
N GLY A 801 -15.65 39.57 9.57
CA GLY A 801 -14.75 39.32 8.45
C GLY A 801 -13.46 38.58 8.82
N PHE A 802 -13.15 38.30 10.10
CA PHE A 802 -11.96 37.55 10.50
C PHE A 802 -11.84 36.22 9.75
N THR A 803 -12.92 35.44 9.68
CA THR A 803 -12.94 34.14 9.01
C THR A 803 -12.55 34.30 7.54
N GLN A 804 -13.17 35.24 6.83
CA GLN A 804 -12.94 35.48 5.41
C GLN A 804 -11.56 36.06 5.12
N ARG A 805 -11.00 36.87 6.05
CA ARG A 805 -9.63 37.39 5.94
C ARG A 805 -8.58 36.31 6.16
N ASN A 806 -8.83 35.30 7.01
CA ASN A 806 -7.78 34.41 7.53
C ASN A 806 -7.90 32.92 7.14
N LEU A 807 -8.99 32.47 6.51
CA LEU A 807 -9.19 31.06 6.14
C LEU A 807 -8.19 30.52 5.11
N VAL A 808 -7.82 29.25 5.23
CA VAL A 808 -6.99 28.54 4.25
C VAL A 808 -7.75 28.39 2.94
N ILE A 809 -7.17 28.87 1.84
CA ILE A 809 -7.67 28.63 0.49
C ILE A 809 -6.97 27.39 -0.09
N GLN A 810 -7.77 26.44 -0.55
CA GLN A 810 -7.32 25.21 -1.19
C GLN A 810 -6.78 25.45 -2.60
N GLU A 811 -6.12 24.44 -3.16
CA GLU A 811 -5.61 24.41 -4.53
C GLU A 811 -6.70 24.69 -5.58
N ASN A 812 -7.97 24.41 -5.32
CA ASN A 812 -9.09 24.69 -6.22
C ASN A 812 -9.75 26.08 -6.03
N GLY A 813 -9.15 26.96 -5.22
CA GLY A 813 -9.67 28.30 -4.91
C GLY A 813 -10.80 28.34 -3.87
N LYS A 814 -11.26 27.20 -3.34
CA LYS A 814 -12.29 27.16 -2.30
C LYS A 814 -11.67 27.23 -0.89
N PRO A 815 -12.38 27.76 0.12
CA PRO A 815 -11.98 27.61 1.52
C PRO A 815 -11.82 26.15 1.95
N HIS A 816 -10.89 25.87 2.86
CA HIS A 816 -10.81 24.59 3.57
C HIS A 816 -11.72 24.63 4.81
N PHE A 817 -12.73 23.77 4.86
CA PHE A 817 -13.63 23.63 6.00
C PHE A 817 -14.17 22.20 6.09
N PHE A 818 -14.71 21.87 7.26
CA PHE A 818 -15.52 20.67 7.47
C PHE A 818 -16.79 20.99 8.26
N THR A 819 -17.74 20.06 8.21
CA THR A 819 -19.01 20.12 8.95
C THR A 819 -19.17 18.83 9.76
N LEU A 820 -19.61 18.96 11.02
CA LEU A 820 -19.90 17.82 11.89
C LEU A 820 -21.30 17.97 12.48
N LYS A 821 -22.02 16.86 12.63
CA LYS A 821 -23.34 16.83 13.29
C LYS A 821 -23.25 17.27 14.76
N SER A 822 -22.15 16.96 15.44
CA SER A 822 -21.83 17.45 16.79
C SER A 822 -21.67 18.98 16.85
N MET A 823 -21.18 19.60 15.78
CA MET A 823 -21.01 21.04 15.61
C MET A 823 -22.28 21.72 15.03
N LEU A 824 -23.46 21.13 15.26
CA LEU A 824 -24.76 21.58 14.73
C LEU A 824 -24.79 21.78 13.19
N GLY A 825 -23.91 21.09 12.45
CA GLY A 825 -23.77 21.27 11.00
C GLY A 825 -23.14 22.59 10.55
N HIS A 826 -22.65 23.43 11.48
CA HIS A 826 -21.90 24.64 11.13
C HIS A 826 -20.60 24.27 10.41
N LYS A 827 -20.16 25.12 9.48
CA LYS A 827 -18.82 25.01 8.91
C LYS A 827 -17.78 25.48 9.92
N ASN A 828 -16.72 24.69 10.04
CA ASN A 828 -15.52 25.04 10.79
C ASN A 828 -14.39 25.17 9.78
N TYR A 829 -13.88 26.38 9.62
CA TYR A 829 -12.84 26.73 8.65
C TYR A 829 -11.46 26.52 9.27
N LEU A 830 -10.55 25.95 8.49
CA LEU A 830 -9.13 25.95 8.86
C LEU A 830 -8.58 27.35 8.66
N ILE A 831 -7.99 27.93 9.70
CA ILE A 831 -7.38 29.26 9.64
C ILE A 831 -5.90 29.13 9.29
N CYS A 832 -5.39 30.03 8.43
CA CYS A 832 -4.00 30.00 8.03
C CYS A 832 -3.10 30.25 9.25
N PRO A 833 -2.12 29.37 9.53
CA PRO A 833 -1.25 29.51 10.70
C PRO A 833 -0.38 30.77 10.67
N GLN A 834 -0.15 31.38 9.49
CA GLN A 834 0.59 32.66 9.40
C GLN A 834 -0.25 33.89 9.75
N SER A 835 -1.58 33.78 9.84
CA SER A 835 -2.46 34.90 10.20
C SER A 835 -2.03 35.51 11.54
N ALA A 836 -1.59 36.77 11.52
CA ALA A 836 -1.24 37.50 12.75
C ALA A 836 -2.46 37.64 13.68
N GLU A 837 -3.65 37.89 13.12
CA GLU A 837 -4.92 37.97 13.86
C GLU A 837 -5.19 36.66 14.63
N HIS A 838 -4.96 35.49 14.01
CA HIS A 838 -5.17 34.18 14.65
C HIS A 838 -4.08 33.83 15.66
N ARG A 839 -2.80 34.05 15.34
CA ARG A 839 -1.68 33.75 16.26
C ARG A 839 -1.81 34.52 17.56
N ASN A 840 -2.09 35.82 17.47
CA ASN A 840 -2.29 36.69 18.64
C ASN A 840 -3.49 36.26 19.49
N TYR A 841 -4.53 35.66 18.87
CA TYR A 841 -5.70 35.15 19.56
C TYR A 841 -5.40 33.89 20.39
N LEU A 842 -4.68 32.94 19.81
CA LEU A 842 -4.24 31.73 20.52
C LEU A 842 -3.32 32.10 21.69
N GLU A 843 -2.31 32.95 21.45
CA GLU A 843 -1.41 33.46 22.50
C GLU A 843 -2.14 34.23 23.60
N TYR A 844 -3.16 35.04 23.27
CA TYR A 844 -3.98 35.72 24.28
C TYR A 844 -4.63 34.72 25.23
N TYR A 845 -5.32 33.69 24.70
CA TYR A 845 -6.00 32.71 25.54
C TYR A 845 -5.02 31.79 26.29
N SER A 846 -3.85 31.51 25.73
CA SER A 846 -2.82 30.73 26.44
C SER A 846 -2.21 31.49 27.62
N GLN A 847 -1.96 32.79 27.45
CA GLN A 847 -1.54 33.66 28.54
C GLN A 847 -2.65 33.82 29.60
N LEU A 848 -3.91 33.98 29.18
CA LEU A 848 -5.07 34.08 30.08
C LEU A 848 -5.18 32.86 31.00
N TYR A 849 -5.07 31.65 30.45
CA TYR A 849 -5.14 30.42 31.26
C TYR A 849 -3.96 30.22 32.19
N ALA A 850 -2.74 30.55 31.76
CA ALA A 850 -1.55 30.44 32.60
C ALA A 850 -1.61 31.45 33.77
N ARG A 851 -1.93 32.72 33.48
CA ARG A 851 -1.94 33.84 34.43
C ARG A 851 -3.16 33.82 35.38
N ASP A 852 -4.35 33.74 34.81
CA ASP A 852 -5.59 34.02 35.53
C ASP A 852 -6.31 32.75 35.99
N PHE A 853 -6.15 31.64 35.27
CA PHE A 853 -6.74 30.35 35.68
C PHE A 853 -5.73 29.36 36.27
N LEU A 854 -4.43 29.70 36.32
CA LEU A 854 -3.36 28.86 36.88
C LEU A 854 -3.28 27.47 36.21
N SER A 855 -3.58 27.37 34.92
CA SER A 855 -3.35 26.15 34.15
C SER A 855 -1.86 25.98 33.81
N SER A 856 -1.41 24.74 33.70
CA SER A 856 -0.04 24.38 33.27
C SER A 856 0.05 23.99 31.79
N GLY A 857 -1.02 24.08 30.98
CA GLY A 857 -0.85 23.82 29.55
C GLY A 857 -2.11 23.73 28.71
N PHE A 858 -1.93 23.39 27.43
CA PHE A 858 -3.04 23.11 26.51
C PHE A 858 -2.87 21.80 25.74
N TYR A 859 -4.00 21.15 25.50
CA TYR A 859 -4.19 20.26 24.37
C TYR A 859 -4.55 21.10 23.14
N MET A 860 -3.68 21.10 22.13
CA MET A 860 -3.92 21.80 20.87
C MET A 860 -4.50 20.84 19.84
N ASP A 861 -5.81 20.87 19.70
CA ASP A 861 -6.53 20.03 18.77
C ASP A 861 -6.29 20.47 17.32
N GLU A 862 -6.09 19.48 16.45
CA GLU A 862 -5.69 19.65 15.05
C GLU A 862 -4.36 20.40 14.82
N GLY A 863 -3.56 20.60 15.89
CA GLY A 863 -2.39 21.49 15.96
C GLY A 863 -1.41 21.42 14.77
N LEU A 864 -1.08 20.22 14.30
CA LEU A 864 -0.40 19.99 13.02
C LEU A 864 -1.15 19.03 12.07
N SER A 865 -2.16 18.29 12.54
CA SER A 865 -2.79 17.20 11.76
C SER A 865 -3.45 17.72 10.47
N GLN A 866 -3.94 18.96 10.51
CA GLN A 866 -4.52 19.66 9.36
C GLN A 866 -3.57 20.64 8.67
N ALA A 867 -2.24 20.48 8.75
CA ALA A 867 -1.39 21.30 7.89
C ALA A 867 -1.73 21.04 6.40
N ARG A 868 -2.07 22.13 5.70
CA ARG A 868 -2.49 22.14 4.29
C ARG A 868 -1.85 23.33 3.59
N PRO A 869 -1.53 23.22 2.29
CA PRO A 869 -1.02 24.36 1.55
C PRO A 869 -2.09 25.45 1.42
N CYS A 870 -1.73 26.70 1.70
CA CYS A 870 -2.62 27.84 1.57
C CYS A 870 -2.33 28.63 0.29
N PHE A 871 -3.33 28.75 -0.58
CA PHE A 871 -3.20 29.48 -1.85
C PHE A 871 -3.67 30.95 -1.75
N ASN A 872 -3.86 31.48 -0.53
CA ASN A 872 -4.25 32.86 -0.31
C ASN A 872 -3.02 33.78 -0.20
N LEU A 873 -2.61 34.38 -1.32
CA LEU A 873 -1.43 35.24 -1.40
C LEU A 873 -1.49 36.48 -0.48
N ARG A 874 -2.64 36.81 0.11
CA ARG A 874 -2.79 37.91 1.08
C ARG A 874 -2.28 37.58 2.48
N HIS A 875 -1.95 36.32 2.78
CA HIS A 875 -1.55 35.87 4.12
C HIS A 875 -0.06 36.06 4.45
N GLY A 876 0.71 36.72 3.58
CA GLY A 876 2.12 37.04 3.82
C GLY A 876 3.09 35.86 3.72
N HIS A 877 2.59 34.65 3.42
CA HIS A 877 3.42 33.45 3.35
C HIS A 877 4.24 33.37 2.06
N PHE A 878 5.55 33.20 2.21
CA PHE A 878 6.48 32.86 1.12
C PHE A 878 6.19 31.43 0.64
N GLY A 879 5.31 31.34 -0.35
CA GLY A 879 4.82 30.08 -0.91
C GLY A 879 3.79 29.36 -0.04
N ASN A 880 2.86 28.70 -0.72
CA ASN A 880 1.72 27.97 -0.14
C ASN A 880 2.12 26.80 0.76
N GLY A 881 3.29 26.19 0.56
CA GLY A 881 3.72 24.98 1.28
C GLY A 881 4.21 25.19 2.72
N SER A 882 4.34 26.44 3.18
CA SER A 882 4.97 26.76 4.47
C SER A 882 4.11 26.44 5.72
N CYS A 883 2.80 26.27 5.57
CA CYS A 883 1.85 26.21 6.70
C CYS A 883 2.21 25.18 7.80
N GLY A 884 2.85 24.06 7.47
CA GLY A 884 3.26 23.05 8.44
C GLY A 884 4.35 23.52 9.43
N ARG A 885 5.35 24.26 8.95
CA ARG A 885 6.36 24.93 9.78
C ARG A 885 5.71 25.95 10.72
N GLU A 886 4.78 26.73 10.17
CA GLU A 886 4.13 27.84 10.88
C GLU A 886 3.15 27.36 11.96
N MET A 887 2.54 26.18 11.76
CA MET A 887 1.79 25.49 12.83
C MET A 887 2.70 25.13 14.01
N ALA A 888 3.90 24.61 13.75
CA ALA A 888 4.86 24.31 14.80
C ALA A 888 5.41 25.58 15.49
N GLU A 889 5.67 26.66 14.75
CA GLU A 889 6.02 27.96 15.33
C GLU A 889 4.88 28.52 16.21
N ASN A 890 3.62 28.26 15.88
CA ASN A 890 2.50 28.65 16.74
C ASN A 890 2.48 27.85 18.05
N LEU A 891 2.77 26.55 18.03
CA LEU A 891 2.95 25.77 19.27
C LEU A 891 4.09 26.36 20.11
N ARG A 892 5.25 26.65 19.49
CA ARG A 892 6.38 27.31 20.15
C ARG A 892 5.99 28.63 20.82
N ARG A 893 5.31 29.53 20.09
CA ARG A 893 4.87 30.83 20.62
C ARG A 893 3.87 30.69 21.75
N ILE A 894 2.94 29.73 21.65
CA ILE A 894 2.00 29.40 22.72
C ILE A 894 2.74 28.94 23.97
N THR A 895 3.62 27.92 23.86
CA THR A 895 4.43 27.41 24.98
C THR A 895 5.25 28.52 25.63
N LEU A 896 6.00 29.31 24.85
CA LEU A 896 6.79 30.43 25.35
C LEU A 896 5.94 31.55 25.98
N SER A 897 4.71 31.76 25.51
CA SER A 897 3.79 32.76 26.07
C SER A 897 3.23 32.33 27.43
N GLY A 898 2.88 31.05 27.60
CA GLY A 898 2.47 30.47 28.88
C GLY A 898 3.61 30.42 29.89
N ARG A 899 4.84 30.12 29.43
CA ARG A 899 6.04 30.08 30.28
C ARG A 899 6.47 31.39 30.91
N LYS A 900 5.85 32.51 30.52
CA LYS A 900 5.99 33.80 31.23
C LYS A 900 5.29 33.81 32.60
N TYR A 901 4.34 32.89 32.83
CA TYR A 901 3.52 32.82 34.04
C TYR A 901 3.65 31.47 34.76
N ASP A 902 3.93 30.39 34.02
CA ASP A 902 4.22 29.06 34.56
C ASP A 902 5.42 28.45 33.83
N PRO A 903 6.64 28.43 34.40
CA PRO A 903 7.83 27.90 33.72
C PRO A 903 7.68 26.48 33.18
N ASP A 904 6.82 25.68 33.81
CA ASP A 904 6.51 24.30 33.45
C ASP A 904 5.35 24.16 32.45
N PHE A 905 4.96 25.25 31.78
CA PHE A 905 3.86 25.24 30.83
C PHE A 905 4.15 24.35 29.60
N PHE A 906 3.21 23.48 29.25
CA PHE A 906 3.31 22.50 28.16
C PHE A 906 2.22 22.67 27.09
N VAL A 907 2.48 22.18 25.87
CA VAL A 907 1.46 22.02 24.84
C VAL A 907 1.49 20.61 24.27
N THR A 908 0.36 19.90 24.32
CA THR A 908 0.22 18.57 23.70
C THR A 908 -0.64 18.67 22.43
N PRO A 909 -0.10 18.42 21.23
CA PRO A 909 -0.89 18.41 20.00
C PRO A 909 -1.75 17.12 19.86
N GLU A 910 -2.79 17.17 19.04
CA GLU A 910 -3.59 15.97 18.68
C GLU A 910 -2.76 14.83 18.08
N VAL A 911 -1.78 15.16 17.25
CA VAL A 911 -0.96 14.18 16.50
C VAL A 911 0.49 14.15 16.95
N VAL A 912 1.00 12.93 17.05
CA VAL A 912 2.43 12.65 17.18
C VAL A 912 3.13 13.02 15.87
N ASN A 913 3.87 14.13 15.88
CA ASN A 913 4.74 14.56 14.80
C ASN A 913 6.06 15.09 15.40
N CYS A 914 7.20 14.73 14.80
CA CYS A 914 8.52 15.06 15.34
C CYS A 914 8.81 16.57 15.41
N LEU A 915 8.13 17.39 14.59
CA LEU A 915 8.23 18.85 14.61
C LEU A 915 7.35 19.48 15.72
N SER A 916 6.22 18.86 16.05
CA SER A 916 5.35 19.34 17.13
C SER A 916 5.79 18.87 18.51
N GLY A 917 6.40 17.69 18.61
CA GLY A 917 6.91 17.11 19.87
C GLY A 917 8.13 17.82 20.47
N GLN A 918 8.48 19.03 20.00
CA GLN A 918 9.53 19.88 20.58
C GLN A 918 9.01 20.77 21.73
N TYR A 919 7.69 20.93 21.85
CA TYR A 919 6.99 21.95 22.65
C TYR A 919 5.96 21.34 23.60
#